data_AF-A0A1I5QWE0-F1
#
_entry.id   AF-A0A1I5QWE0-F1
#
_cell.length_a   1.000
_cell.length_b   1.000
_cell.length_c   1.000
_cell.angle_alpha   90.00
_cell.angle_beta   90.00
_cell.angle_gamma   90.00
#
_symmetry.space_group_name_H-M   'P 1'
#
loop_
_entity.id
_entity.type
_entity.pdbx_description
1 polymer ?
#
loop_
_entity_poly.entity_id
_entity_poly.type
_entity_poly.pdbx_seq_one_letter_code
_entity_poly.pdbx_strand_id
1 'polypeptide(L)'
;MKKFLSLVLALVMTMSLVTISAGAKDFTDNSKITYEEAVAVVSEIGVVDGYTDGSFNPQNNLTRGAAAKIICNLILGPTTASALSADTAPFKDVPATHEFAGYIAYCAQQGIISGYADGTFRPAAPLTGYAFLKMLLGGLGYDAQIEGFVGGNWSVQVAKTALGNKLTSGNDDFVGTKTVNREEACLYTFNTLKADMVEYDSKTSVNVNGAEVVIGNTKAQKIASEEAAGYDDTLNKDNLQFAEKYFPKLTRTKNYTDNFGRPAAEWKFKSTIIGTYADDSDLIATYTAKAKKGDLYSLVGSSTVKGIEDKDYDLTVYVDGDEVKTPAVADLFVKNSSGAAEGKSTKAPGVTGNGVLTEVYMDDDNNVTIVIINTYLAKATADYNSTKGTLSIESVATGEWVAPMGTTIDNDDVNVEEFKEDDYILVTYSYMSDAIESAVKAEVVTGEVSEYTVTDYVIMDGTTYKYDKMVGTGDHGKDVEYAIGEDAIVVLDAYGYILYVDNAVSTSNYVWIQDAAGASGLNKSAIAQAYFADGTADEISVAKVSFVTERDNDGKVTETATVKNGDCIEVLDELNGWYTFSKTSAGKYNLTNTKLITGGGFVDLDGEVQIVMSDRVRFLFNNGPKANDSTVMVVIDEDGDPTVYTGVKEIPDIYASGAVRVEWVENTSGYAKYVAVDLSDATTSSVDDQAVADYLMLLKPTPNKTVIADDTYYQYKVIIDGEETTKYVVDEIVDGNVRGDLYYNVKENSKGYITGAKKFGDKDTQIAWIDDIAMVGGTISYSDGTVTIVDEEGDAEMIISADTKTYLVIGKGVTELLKDPAADYETYLGISARALAGMVKGYKVDGNVFFNLDDDDSDVVTELYIYISDAVEVDADGNPVIPDEGGDEPETITITVKAIVNLGNGVTDTLDDTVIADLTAEDFVDGKYAVEAPDFDGYAPIIASKNVTYVEGTTSYEVSFTYTPVAGE
;
A
#
# COMPACT_ATOMS: atom_id res chain seq x y z
N MET A 1 -9.41 38.86 41.87
CA MET A 1 -9.17 37.74 42.82
C MET A 1 -10.30 37.52 43.81
N LYS A 2 -10.75 38.50 44.62
CA LYS A 2 -11.82 38.26 45.63
C LYS A 2 -13.19 37.81 45.05
N LYS A 3 -13.57 38.28 43.87
CA LYS A 3 -14.80 37.84 43.18
C LYS A 3 -14.67 36.48 42.47
N PHE A 4 -13.45 36.08 42.12
CA PHE A 4 -13.15 34.78 41.49
C PHE A 4 -13.02 33.68 42.54
N LEU A 5 -12.39 33.96 43.69
CA LEU A 5 -12.34 33.06 44.84
C LEU A 5 -13.73 32.82 45.46
N SER A 6 -14.59 33.85 45.48
CA SER A 6 -15.96 33.71 45.99
C SER A 6 -16.87 32.90 45.07
N LEU A 7 -16.57 32.84 43.76
CA LEU A 7 -17.33 32.03 42.81
C LEU A 7 -16.91 30.55 42.89
N VAL A 8 -15.60 30.28 43.04
CA VAL A 8 -15.06 28.93 43.28
C VAL A 8 -15.50 28.38 44.64
N LEU A 9 -15.54 29.21 45.68
CA LEU A 9 -16.03 28.79 47.01
C LEU A 9 -17.55 28.57 47.02
N ALA A 10 -18.32 29.33 46.24
CA ALA A 10 -19.76 29.15 46.11
C ALA A 10 -20.11 27.87 45.32
N LEU A 11 -19.30 27.51 44.30
CA LEU A 11 -19.44 26.25 43.56
C LEU A 11 -19.19 25.02 44.46
N VAL A 12 -18.26 25.14 45.43
CA VAL A 12 -17.96 24.09 46.42
C VAL A 12 -19.06 23.97 47.48
N MET A 13 -19.75 25.06 47.84
CA MET A 13 -20.80 25.04 48.88
C MET A 13 -22.19 24.59 48.39
N THR A 14 -22.45 24.57 47.08
CA THR A 14 -23.73 24.05 46.54
C THR A 14 -23.73 22.54 46.36
N MET A 15 -22.57 21.86 46.53
CA MET A 15 -22.42 20.41 46.39
C MET A 15 -22.73 19.61 47.67
N SER A 16 -23.58 20.09 48.59
CA SER A 16 -23.69 19.50 49.94
C SER A 16 -25.11 19.14 50.40
N LEU A 17 -26.08 19.04 49.50
CA LEU A 17 -27.40 18.50 49.82
C LEU A 17 -27.55 17.06 49.30
N VAL A 18 -27.43 16.12 50.24
CA VAL A 18 -27.59 14.68 50.05
C VAL A 18 -29.07 14.31 50.06
N THR A 19 -29.56 13.67 49.02
CA THR A 19 -30.86 12.98 49.02
C THR A 19 -30.65 11.48 49.26
N ILE A 20 -31.59 10.86 49.98
CA ILE A 20 -31.65 9.41 50.17
C ILE A 20 -32.69 8.91 49.17
N SER A 21 -32.26 8.18 48.14
CA SER A 21 -33.15 7.33 47.34
C SER A 21 -32.88 5.88 47.72
N ALA A 22 -33.94 5.08 47.82
CA ALA A 22 -33.89 3.66 48.17
C ALA A 22 -34.02 2.84 46.88
N GLY A 23 -32.92 2.20 46.51
CA GLY A 23 -32.66 1.41 45.30
C GLY A 23 -31.14 1.36 45.12
N ALA A 24 -30.59 0.38 44.38
CA ALA A 24 -29.18 0.41 44.01
C ALA A 24 -28.85 1.81 43.46
N LYS A 25 -27.73 2.40 43.94
CA LYS A 25 -27.48 3.82 43.73
C LYS A 25 -27.03 4.07 42.29
N ASP A 26 -27.99 4.33 41.41
CA ASP A 26 -27.72 4.69 40.02
C ASP A 26 -27.08 6.08 39.95
N PHE A 27 -25.90 6.14 39.33
CA PHE A 27 -25.18 7.39 39.09
C PHE A 27 -25.46 7.90 37.69
N THR A 28 -25.52 9.22 37.50
CA THR A 28 -25.73 9.84 36.18
C THR A 28 -24.59 9.56 35.19
N ASP A 29 -23.46 9.07 35.67
CA ASP A 29 -22.27 8.69 34.90
C ASP A 29 -21.89 7.22 35.13
N ASN A 30 -22.89 6.35 35.39
CA ASN A 30 -22.68 4.93 35.72
C ASN A 30 -21.78 4.21 34.72
N SER A 31 -21.90 4.57 33.45
CA SER A 31 -21.11 4.01 32.37
C SER A 31 -19.65 4.36 32.30
N LYS A 32 -19.23 5.41 33.02
CA LYS A 32 -17.82 5.78 33.11
C LYS A 32 -17.11 4.95 34.17
N ILE A 33 -17.85 4.10 34.89
CA ILE A 33 -17.34 3.26 35.97
C ILE A 33 -16.90 1.93 35.36
N THR A 34 -15.62 1.60 35.52
CA THR A 34 -15.07 0.31 35.09
C THR A 34 -15.29 -0.77 36.15
N TYR A 35 -15.20 -0.41 37.43
CA TYR A 35 -15.34 -1.35 38.56
C TYR A 35 -16.77 -1.36 39.12
N GLU A 36 -17.75 -1.69 38.28
CA GLU A 36 -19.19 -1.58 38.60
C GLU A 36 -19.57 -2.31 39.90
N GLU A 37 -19.23 -3.60 40.03
CA GLU A 37 -19.52 -4.39 41.25
C GLU A 37 -18.99 -3.69 42.51
N ALA A 38 -17.73 -3.25 42.48
CA ALA A 38 -17.10 -2.62 43.62
C ALA A 38 -17.76 -1.29 43.97
N VAL A 39 -18.06 -0.46 42.97
CA VAL A 39 -18.71 0.83 43.19
C VAL A 39 -20.14 0.64 43.68
N ALA A 40 -20.92 -0.27 43.11
CA ALA A 40 -22.29 -0.56 43.52
C ALA A 40 -22.33 -1.06 44.98
N VAL A 41 -21.50 -2.03 45.34
CA VAL A 41 -21.44 -2.58 46.70
C VAL A 41 -20.99 -1.53 47.72
N VAL A 42 -19.88 -0.84 47.46
CA VAL A 42 -19.30 0.14 48.40
C VAL A 42 -20.21 1.37 48.55
N SER A 43 -20.96 1.72 47.51
CA SER A 43 -21.92 2.82 47.54
C SER A 43 -23.21 2.47 48.28
N GLU A 44 -23.77 1.28 48.04
CA GLU A 44 -24.99 0.84 48.74
C GLU A 44 -24.77 0.69 50.26
N ILE A 45 -23.59 0.23 50.69
CA ILE A 45 -23.26 0.17 52.12
C ILE A 45 -22.92 1.55 52.72
N GLY A 46 -22.90 2.60 51.90
CA GLY A 46 -22.71 4.01 52.30
C GLY A 46 -21.26 4.38 52.63
N VAL A 47 -20.28 3.64 52.12
CA VAL A 47 -18.86 3.90 52.40
C VAL A 47 -18.30 4.99 51.50
N VAL A 48 -18.60 4.92 50.20
CA VAL A 48 -18.31 5.95 49.21
C VAL A 48 -19.62 6.40 48.59
N ASP A 49 -19.87 7.70 48.54
CA ASP A 49 -21.07 8.26 47.90
C ASP A 49 -20.70 9.03 46.63
N GLY A 50 -21.69 9.16 45.73
CA GLY A 50 -21.66 10.13 44.64
C GLY A 50 -21.81 11.59 45.12
N TYR A 51 -21.66 12.49 44.17
CA TYR A 51 -21.84 13.92 44.33
C TYR A 51 -23.33 14.29 44.29
N THR A 52 -23.64 15.50 44.72
CA THR A 52 -25.03 15.97 44.83
C THR A 52 -25.70 16.27 43.49
N ASP A 53 -24.93 16.35 42.42
CA ASP A 53 -25.43 16.45 41.06
C ASP A 53 -25.87 15.09 40.49
N GLY A 54 -25.69 14.00 41.25
CA GLY A 54 -26.05 12.64 40.84
C GLY A 54 -24.88 11.84 40.26
N SER A 55 -23.72 12.45 40.03
CA SER A 55 -22.55 11.79 39.45
C SER A 55 -21.70 11.05 40.48
N PHE A 56 -20.96 10.02 40.08
CA PHE A 56 -19.92 9.36 40.85
C PHE A 56 -18.53 9.97 40.61
N ASN A 57 -18.25 10.45 39.39
CA ASN A 57 -16.95 10.89 38.88
C ASN A 57 -15.81 9.88 39.14
N PRO A 58 -15.80 8.71 38.47
CA PRO A 58 -14.87 7.61 38.76
C PRO A 58 -13.39 8.00 38.64
N GLN A 59 -13.04 8.81 37.64
CA GLN A 59 -11.65 9.23 37.37
C GLN A 59 -11.14 10.37 38.28
N ASN A 60 -11.98 10.95 39.15
CA ASN A 60 -11.51 12.02 40.04
C ASN A 60 -10.50 11.47 41.05
N ASN A 61 -9.41 12.21 41.25
CA ASN A 61 -8.37 11.83 42.21
C ASN A 61 -8.91 11.80 43.65
N LEU A 62 -8.60 10.72 44.38
CA LEU A 62 -8.92 10.62 45.79
C LEU A 62 -8.02 11.54 46.62
N THR A 63 -8.62 12.43 47.41
CA THR A 63 -7.89 13.30 48.33
C THR A 63 -7.61 12.60 49.66
N ARG A 64 -6.57 13.03 50.36
CA ARG A 64 -6.22 12.50 51.69
C ARG A 64 -7.35 12.65 52.72
N GLY A 65 -8.10 13.75 52.66
CA GLY A 65 -9.27 13.98 53.52
C GLY A 65 -10.43 13.03 53.19
N ALA A 66 -10.74 12.85 51.91
CA ALA A 66 -11.75 11.90 51.46
C ALA A 66 -11.39 10.45 51.84
N ALA A 67 -10.13 10.05 51.70
CA ALA A 67 -9.66 8.74 52.14
C ALA A 67 -9.87 8.52 53.65
N ALA A 68 -9.61 9.52 54.49
CA ALA A 68 -9.88 9.41 55.93
C ALA A 68 -11.39 9.21 56.22
N LYS A 69 -12.27 9.88 55.46
CA LYS A 69 -13.71 9.67 55.54
C LYS A 69 -14.11 8.23 55.16
N ILE A 70 -13.55 7.69 54.07
CA ILE A 70 -13.80 6.29 53.64
C ILE A 70 -13.44 5.30 54.75
N ILE A 71 -12.26 5.43 55.35
CA ILE A 71 -11.82 4.56 56.46
C ILE A 71 -12.75 4.65 57.67
N CYS A 72 -13.16 5.87 58.05
CA CYS A 72 -14.12 6.02 59.15
C CYS A 72 -15.47 5.38 58.82
N ASN A 73 -15.98 5.57 57.60
CA ASN A 73 -17.23 4.94 57.16
C ASN A 73 -17.13 3.41 57.18
N LEU A 74 -15.97 2.83 56.82
CA LEU A 74 -15.73 1.39 56.89
C LEU A 74 -15.77 0.83 58.31
N ILE A 75 -15.10 1.50 59.26
CA ILE A 75 -14.91 0.97 60.62
C ILE A 75 -16.09 1.31 61.55
N LEU A 76 -16.72 2.47 61.38
CA LEU A 76 -17.78 2.96 62.26
C LEU A 76 -19.19 2.87 61.65
N GLY A 77 -19.28 2.62 60.34
CA GLY A 77 -20.49 2.82 59.56
C GLY A 77 -20.77 4.31 59.27
N PRO A 78 -21.50 4.63 58.18
CA PRO A 78 -21.72 6.01 57.74
C PRO A 78 -22.43 6.89 58.77
N THR A 79 -23.41 6.34 59.50
CA THR A 79 -24.15 7.09 60.52
C THR A 79 -23.25 7.57 61.65
N THR A 80 -22.45 6.68 62.24
CA THR A 80 -21.55 7.03 63.35
C THR A 80 -20.40 7.92 62.87
N ALA A 81 -19.84 7.60 61.70
CA ALA A 81 -18.75 8.39 61.12
C ALA A 81 -19.18 9.84 60.84
N SER A 82 -20.39 10.08 60.32
CA SER A 82 -20.91 11.43 60.07
C SER A 82 -21.07 12.30 61.32
N ALA A 83 -21.17 11.68 62.51
CA ALA A 83 -21.23 12.39 63.78
C ALA A 83 -19.84 12.75 64.36
N LEU A 84 -18.74 12.30 63.73
CA LEU A 84 -17.39 12.64 64.17
C LEU A 84 -17.16 14.15 64.04
N SER A 85 -16.64 14.74 65.10
CA SER A 85 -16.19 16.14 65.14
C SER A 85 -14.85 16.22 65.86
N ALA A 86 -14.11 17.31 65.62
CA ALA A 86 -12.84 17.55 66.29
C ALA A 86 -12.99 18.77 67.20
N ASP A 87 -12.73 18.60 68.50
CA ASP A 87 -12.79 19.72 69.47
C ASP A 87 -11.63 20.72 69.27
N THR A 88 -10.52 20.26 68.69
CA THR A 88 -9.33 21.05 68.37
C THR A 88 -8.78 20.68 67.00
N ALA A 89 -8.02 21.58 66.38
CA ALA A 89 -7.39 21.32 65.09
C ALA A 89 -6.43 20.11 65.17
N PRO A 90 -6.68 18.98 64.46
CA PRO A 90 -5.83 17.80 64.53
C PRO A 90 -4.47 18.01 63.86
N PHE A 91 -4.36 18.94 62.90
CA PHE A 91 -3.13 19.32 62.22
C PHE A 91 -3.14 20.83 61.93
N LYS A 92 -1.97 21.42 61.67
CA LYS A 92 -1.84 22.88 61.47
C LYS A 92 -2.70 23.43 60.33
N ASP A 93 -2.92 22.63 59.29
CA ASP A 93 -3.68 22.95 58.09
C ASP A 93 -5.08 22.31 58.07
N VAL A 94 -5.52 21.73 59.19
CA VAL A 94 -6.86 21.16 59.36
C VAL A 94 -7.52 21.82 60.57
N PRO A 95 -8.19 22.98 60.41
CA PRO A 95 -8.98 23.58 61.47
C PRO A 95 -10.09 22.64 61.96
N ALA A 96 -10.52 22.77 63.22
CA ALA A 96 -11.62 21.99 63.80
C ALA A 96 -12.93 22.08 62.99
N THR A 97 -13.14 23.18 62.27
CA THR A 97 -14.30 23.42 61.39
C THR A 97 -14.15 22.87 59.98
N HIS A 98 -13.02 22.26 59.64
CA HIS A 98 -12.82 21.64 58.33
C HIS A 98 -13.73 20.41 58.21
N GLU A 99 -14.36 20.19 57.05
CA GLU A 99 -15.29 19.07 56.83
C GLU A 99 -14.69 17.70 57.20
N PHE A 100 -13.40 17.48 56.91
CA PHE A 100 -12.70 16.25 57.24
C PHE A 100 -12.08 16.19 58.64
N ALA A 101 -12.20 17.23 59.47
CA ALA A 101 -11.46 17.33 60.74
C ALA A 101 -11.77 16.15 61.69
N GLY A 102 -13.04 15.78 61.85
CA GLY A 102 -13.45 14.67 62.71
C GLY A 102 -12.90 13.32 62.22
N TYR A 103 -12.99 13.04 60.92
CA TYR A 103 -12.48 11.80 60.34
C TYR A 103 -10.95 11.70 60.45
N ILE A 104 -10.25 12.80 60.18
CA ILE A 104 -8.79 12.90 60.27
C ILE A 104 -8.35 12.71 61.73
N ALA A 105 -9.03 13.35 62.69
CA ALA A 105 -8.73 13.20 64.10
C ALA A 105 -8.89 11.74 64.56
N TYR A 106 -10.00 11.09 64.18
CA TYR A 106 -10.25 9.69 64.51
C TYR A 106 -9.19 8.76 63.92
N CYS A 107 -8.92 8.85 62.61
CA CYS A 107 -7.93 7.99 61.96
C CYS A 107 -6.52 8.20 62.53
N ALA A 108 -6.17 9.43 62.93
CA ALA A 108 -4.89 9.72 63.57
C ALA A 108 -4.82 9.09 64.98
N GLN A 109 -5.90 9.16 65.75
CA GLN A 109 -6.00 8.52 67.07
C GLN A 109 -5.91 6.98 66.98
N GLN A 110 -6.49 6.39 65.93
CA GLN A 110 -6.38 4.95 65.66
C GLN A 110 -5.03 4.52 65.07
N GLY A 111 -4.11 5.46 64.81
CA GLY A 111 -2.79 5.17 64.23
C GLY A 111 -2.82 4.77 62.74
N ILE A 112 -3.96 4.93 62.06
CA ILE A 112 -4.14 4.57 60.65
C ILE A 112 -3.46 5.60 59.74
N ILE A 113 -3.51 6.88 60.13
CA ILE A 113 -2.87 7.97 59.40
C ILE A 113 -1.87 8.73 60.28
N SER A 114 -0.93 9.39 59.61
CA SER A 114 0.01 10.33 60.24
C SER A 114 0.15 11.58 59.37
N GLY A 115 0.45 12.71 60.03
CA GLY A 115 0.82 13.95 59.35
C GLY A 115 2.27 13.96 58.89
N TYR A 116 2.63 14.99 58.15
CA TYR A 116 4.00 15.26 57.75
C TYR A 116 4.83 15.81 58.91
N ALA A 117 6.16 15.72 58.80
CA ALA A 117 7.08 16.23 59.82
C ALA A 117 6.95 17.75 60.09
N ASP A 118 6.36 18.51 59.15
CA ASP A 118 6.07 19.93 59.30
C ASP A 118 4.82 20.22 60.17
N GLY A 119 4.08 19.18 60.57
CA GLY A 119 2.84 19.25 61.34
C GLY A 119 1.57 19.49 60.50
N THR A 120 1.67 19.34 59.18
CA THR A 120 0.53 19.42 58.24
C THR A 120 -0.01 18.03 57.89
N PHE A 121 -1.26 17.97 57.42
CA PHE A 121 -1.87 16.75 56.89
C PHE A 121 -2.13 16.83 55.38
N ARG A 122 -2.37 18.02 54.82
CA ARG A 122 -2.67 18.30 53.41
C ARG A 122 -3.95 17.60 52.94
N PRO A 123 -5.12 17.90 53.53
CA PRO A 123 -6.36 17.15 53.28
C PRO A 123 -6.83 17.19 51.82
N ALA A 124 -6.55 18.26 51.09
CA ALA A 124 -6.93 18.42 49.68
C ALA A 124 -5.90 17.82 48.69
N ALA A 125 -4.74 17.36 49.16
CA ALA A 125 -3.73 16.78 48.28
C ALA A 125 -4.16 15.38 47.82
N PRO A 126 -3.83 14.98 46.57
CA PRO A 126 -4.09 13.63 46.08
C PRO A 126 -3.32 12.58 46.90
N LEU A 127 -3.89 11.39 46.99
CA LEU A 127 -3.32 10.25 47.69
C LEU A 127 -2.85 9.18 46.69
N THR A 128 -1.68 8.57 46.93
CA THR A 128 -1.21 7.46 46.07
C THR A 128 -1.87 6.14 46.45
N GLY A 129 -1.91 5.18 45.52
CA GLY A 129 -2.45 3.84 45.77
C GLY A 129 -1.83 3.16 47.00
N TYR A 130 -0.50 3.15 47.13
CA TYR A 130 0.18 2.60 48.32
C TYR A 130 -0.20 3.33 49.61
N ALA A 131 -0.39 4.65 49.56
CA ALA A 131 -0.77 5.39 50.74
C ALA A 131 -2.21 5.06 51.16
N PHE A 132 -3.12 4.83 50.21
CA PHE A 132 -4.49 4.39 50.50
C PHE A 132 -4.55 2.94 50.99
N LEU A 133 -3.84 2.01 50.35
CA LEU A 133 -3.73 0.62 50.79
C LEU A 133 -3.15 0.50 52.19
N LYS A 134 -2.17 1.34 52.55
CA LYS A 134 -1.67 1.43 53.92
C LYS A 134 -2.79 1.75 54.92
N MET A 135 -3.70 2.66 54.57
CA MET A 135 -4.82 3.02 55.44
C MET A 135 -5.82 1.87 55.58
N LEU A 136 -6.13 1.17 54.48
CA LEU A 136 -7.00 -0.01 54.48
C LEU A 136 -6.40 -1.16 55.31
N LEU A 137 -5.09 -1.42 55.18
CA LEU A 137 -4.38 -2.40 56.01
C LEU A 137 -4.44 -2.04 57.50
N GLY A 138 -4.33 -0.75 57.84
CA GLY A 138 -4.57 -0.28 59.20
C GLY A 138 -5.99 -0.61 59.69
N GLY A 139 -7.00 -0.47 58.82
CA GLY A 139 -8.38 -0.87 59.11
C GLY A 139 -8.56 -2.38 59.34
N LEU A 140 -7.79 -3.22 58.63
CA LEU A 140 -7.75 -4.68 58.84
C LEU A 140 -7.05 -5.09 60.14
N GLY A 141 -6.40 -4.16 60.84
CA GLY A 141 -5.74 -4.38 62.12
C GLY A 141 -4.20 -4.42 62.05
N TYR A 142 -3.60 -4.30 60.86
CA TYR A 142 -2.15 -4.27 60.71
C TYR A 142 -1.54 -3.03 61.35
N ASP A 143 -0.47 -3.23 62.12
CA ASP A 143 0.21 -2.14 62.80
C ASP A 143 1.32 -1.55 61.93
N ALA A 144 1.23 -0.26 61.63
CA ALA A 144 2.15 0.39 60.68
C ALA A 144 3.63 0.37 61.12
N GLN A 145 3.92 0.30 62.43
CA GLN A 145 5.29 0.22 62.93
C GLN A 145 5.82 -1.21 62.84
N ILE A 146 4.99 -2.20 63.23
CA ILE A 146 5.38 -3.63 63.25
C ILE A 146 5.59 -4.14 61.81
N GLU A 147 4.69 -3.79 60.89
CA GLU A 147 4.75 -4.25 59.50
C GLU A 147 5.73 -3.43 58.63
N GLY A 148 6.38 -2.42 59.21
CA GLY A 148 7.33 -1.58 58.47
C GLY A 148 6.66 -0.70 57.41
N PHE A 149 5.41 -0.30 57.61
CA PHE A 149 4.70 0.66 56.74
C PHE A 149 5.14 2.11 57.00
N VAL A 150 6.33 2.31 57.55
CA VAL A 150 6.97 3.60 57.81
C VAL A 150 8.46 3.53 57.45
N GLY A 151 9.15 4.68 57.36
CA GLY A 151 10.56 4.73 56.99
C GLY A 151 10.80 4.63 55.47
N GLY A 152 12.05 4.37 55.05
CA GLY A 152 12.45 4.48 53.63
C GLY A 152 11.82 3.44 52.68
N ASN A 153 11.50 2.24 53.17
CA ASN A 153 11.00 1.12 52.36
C ASN A 153 9.49 0.83 52.58
N TRP A 154 8.77 1.79 53.13
CA TRP A 154 7.40 1.58 53.60
C TRP A 154 6.43 1.11 52.50
N SER A 155 6.54 1.67 51.30
CA SER A 155 5.66 1.35 50.17
C SER A 155 5.85 -0.08 49.67
N VAL A 156 7.07 -0.61 49.74
CA VAL A 156 7.38 -2.00 49.35
C VAL A 156 6.73 -2.98 50.31
N GLN A 157 6.75 -2.70 51.61
CA GLN A 157 6.09 -3.56 52.60
C GLN A 157 4.56 -3.49 52.48
N VAL A 158 4.02 -2.28 52.26
CA VAL A 158 2.59 -2.12 51.97
C VAL A 158 2.20 -2.89 50.73
N ALA A 159 2.97 -2.79 49.63
CA ALA A 159 2.71 -3.54 48.40
C ALA A 159 2.67 -5.04 48.66
N LYS A 160 3.69 -5.57 49.34
CA LYS A 160 3.79 -6.99 49.68
C LYS A 160 2.59 -7.47 50.50
N THR A 161 2.21 -6.75 51.55
CA THR A 161 1.10 -7.14 52.42
C THR A 161 -0.24 -6.97 51.72
N ALA A 162 -0.45 -5.87 50.98
CA ALA A 162 -1.68 -5.65 50.22
C ALA A 162 -1.90 -6.73 49.14
N LEU A 163 -0.86 -7.11 48.40
CA LEU A 163 -0.91 -8.20 47.42
C LEU A 163 -1.19 -9.55 48.10
N GLY A 164 -0.55 -9.82 49.24
CA GLY A 164 -0.79 -11.04 50.02
C GLY A 164 -2.22 -11.17 50.54
N ASN A 165 -2.90 -10.03 50.78
CA ASN A 165 -4.32 -9.98 51.17
C ASN A 165 -5.25 -9.71 49.98
N LYS A 166 -4.75 -9.75 48.73
CA LYS A 166 -5.51 -9.53 47.49
C LYS A 166 -6.26 -8.19 47.43
N LEU A 167 -5.77 -7.14 48.08
CA LEU A 167 -6.46 -5.84 48.13
C LEU A 167 -6.51 -5.13 46.77
N THR A 168 -5.61 -5.46 45.85
CA THR A 168 -5.53 -4.87 44.51
C THR A 168 -6.09 -5.80 43.42
N SER A 169 -6.76 -6.90 43.79
CA SER A 169 -7.34 -7.85 42.84
C SER A 169 -8.35 -7.14 41.91
N GLY A 170 -8.33 -7.47 40.62
CA GLY A 170 -9.17 -6.82 39.59
C GLY A 170 -8.60 -5.52 39.02
N ASN A 171 -7.40 -5.09 39.43
CA ASN A 171 -6.66 -3.99 38.80
C ASN A 171 -5.29 -4.51 38.35
N ASP A 172 -5.25 -5.03 37.12
CA ASP A 172 -4.06 -5.66 36.53
C ASP A 172 -2.95 -4.63 36.20
N ASP A 173 -3.33 -3.37 35.97
CA ASP A 173 -2.44 -2.24 35.71
C ASP A 173 -2.06 -1.46 36.99
N PHE A 174 -2.18 -2.08 38.16
CA PHE A 174 -1.97 -1.39 39.43
C PHE A 174 -0.57 -0.81 39.55
N VAL A 175 -0.49 0.53 39.59
CA VAL A 175 0.74 1.27 39.88
C VAL A 175 0.59 2.06 41.19
N GLY A 176 0.97 1.44 42.32
CA GLY A 176 0.75 2.02 43.66
C GLY A 176 1.46 3.36 43.96
N THR A 177 2.39 3.80 43.10
CA THR A 177 2.99 5.15 43.20
C THR A 177 2.14 6.24 42.52
N LYS A 178 1.24 5.88 41.61
CA LYS A 178 0.28 6.81 41.01
C LYS A 178 -0.79 7.20 42.04
N THR A 179 -1.41 8.36 41.79
CA THR A 179 -2.60 8.80 42.52
C THR A 179 -3.72 7.78 42.31
N VAL A 180 -4.43 7.44 43.38
CA VAL A 180 -5.61 6.57 43.30
C VAL A 180 -6.84 7.41 42.92
N ASN A 181 -7.60 6.98 41.92
CA ASN A 181 -8.87 7.60 41.55
C ASN A 181 -10.02 7.06 42.43
N ARG A 182 -11.27 7.51 42.22
CA ARG A 182 -12.39 7.15 43.09
C ARG A 182 -12.89 5.72 42.89
N GLU A 183 -12.92 5.23 41.66
CA GLU A 183 -13.34 3.84 41.40
C GLU A 183 -12.29 2.83 41.86
N GLU A 184 -10.99 3.11 41.71
CA GLU A 184 -9.91 2.29 42.26
C GLU A 184 -9.98 2.28 43.79
N ALA A 185 -10.34 3.41 44.40
CA ALA A 185 -10.58 3.48 45.84
C ALA A 185 -11.76 2.58 46.26
N CYS A 186 -12.84 2.55 45.48
CA CYS A 186 -13.94 1.60 45.69
C CYS A 186 -13.48 0.16 45.51
N LEU A 187 -12.72 -0.17 44.47
CA LEU A 187 -12.19 -1.52 44.24
C LEU A 187 -11.35 -2.02 45.42
N TYR A 188 -10.39 -1.21 45.89
CA TYR A 188 -9.53 -1.63 47.01
C TYR A 188 -10.31 -1.71 48.32
N THR A 189 -11.30 -0.84 48.48
CA THR A 189 -12.24 -0.88 49.62
C THR A 189 -13.10 -2.15 49.58
N PHE A 190 -13.65 -2.48 48.42
CA PHE A 190 -14.44 -3.68 48.17
C PHE A 190 -13.61 -4.95 48.42
N ASN A 191 -12.36 -4.99 47.97
CA ASN A 191 -11.46 -6.09 48.28
C ASN A 191 -11.13 -6.16 49.78
N THR A 192 -11.07 -5.02 50.47
CA THR A 192 -10.89 -4.98 51.93
C THR A 192 -12.08 -5.60 52.66
N LEU A 193 -13.32 -5.42 52.17
CA LEU A 193 -14.51 -6.07 52.75
C LEU A 193 -14.37 -7.61 52.79
N LYS A 194 -13.70 -8.17 51.77
CA LYS A 194 -13.44 -9.61 51.58
C LYS A 194 -12.12 -10.08 52.22
N ALA A 195 -11.34 -9.21 52.86
CA ALA A 195 -10.03 -9.56 53.41
C ALA A 195 -10.12 -9.97 54.89
N ASP A 196 -9.23 -10.88 55.29
CA ASP A 196 -9.15 -11.38 56.66
C ASP A 196 -8.60 -10.30 57.61
N MET A 197 -9.22 -10.14 58.77
CA MET A 197 -8.74 -9.26 59.83
C MET A 197 -7.60 -9.90 60.62
N VAL A 198 -6.72 -9.08 61.17
CA VAL A 198 -5.56 -9.52 61.96
C VAL A 198 -5.49 -8.90 63.34
N GLU A 199 -4.87 -9.62 64.26
CA GLU A 199 -4.55 -9.20 65.62
C GLU A 199 -3.11 -9.57 66.03
N TYR A 200 -2.71 -9.13 67.22
CA TYR A 200 -1.37 -9.38 67.78
C TYR A 200 -1.50 -9.80 69.26
N ASP A 201 -0.86 -10.93 69.63
CA ASP A 201 -0.94 -11.53 70.98
C ASP A 201 -0.56 -10.59 72.13
N SER A 202 0.39 -9.67 71.91
CA SER A 202 0.70 -8.60 72.86
C SER A 202 1.42 -7.42 72.19
N LYS A 203 0.92 -6.20 72.41
CA LYS A 203 1.61 -4.96 72.03
C LYS A 203 2.30 -4.38 73.27
N THR A 204 3.63 -4.45 73.35
CA THR A 204 4.38 -3.76 74.41
C THR A 204 4.93 -2.46 73.84
N SER A 205 4.44 -1.31 74.29
CA SER A 205 5.00 -0.01 73.89
C SER A 205 5.82 0.61 75.01
N VAL A 206 6.97 1.20 74.64
CA VAL A 206 7.85 1.94 75.54
C VAL A 206 7.99 3.36 74.98
N ASN A 207 7.54 4.35 75.75
CA ASN A 207 7.69 5.75 75.34
C ASN A 207 9.11 6.23 75.67
N VAL A 208 9.88 6.60 74.65
CA VAL A 208 11.21 7.20 74.80
C VAL A 208 11.18 8.59 74.17
N ASN A 209 11.26 9.64 74.99
CA ASN A 209 11.29 11.04 74.56
C ASN A 209 10.12 11.46 73.62
N GLY A 210 8.90 10.95 73.86
CA GLY A 210 7.71 11.34 73.09
C GLY A 210 7.53 10.56 71.78
N ALA A 211 8.43 9.62 71.47
CA ALA A 211 8.20 8.60 70.46
C ALA A 211 7.81 7.29 71.15
N GLU A 212 6.65 6.75 70.79
CA GLU A 212 6.23 5.41 71.22
C GLU A 212 7.03 4.36 70.43
N VAL A 213 7.88 3.60 71.12
CA VAL A 213 8.62 2.48 70.55
C VAL A 213 7.85 1.21 70.88
N VAL A 214 7.11 0.68 69.91
CA VAL A 214 6.47 -0.64 70.03
C VAL A 214 7.55 -1.71 69.96
N ILE A 215 7.83 -2.38 71.09
CA ILE A 215 8.65 -3.59 71.16
C ILE A 215 7.70 -4.79 71.02
N GLY A 216 7.13 -4.96 69.82
CA GLY A 216 6.27 -6.08 69.49
C GLY A 216 6.99 -7.01 68.52
N ASN A 217 7.46 -8.16 68.99
CA ASN A 217 8.13 -9.19 68.19
C ASN A 217 7.13 -10.24 67.63
N THR A 218 5.84 -10.03 67.80
CA THR A 218 4.77 -10.94 67.34
C THR A 218 4.28 -10.53 65.96
N LYS A 219 4.23 -11.48 65.04
CA LYS A 219 3.67 -11.30 63.69
C LYS A 219 2.15 -11.14 63.79
N ALA A 220 1.56 -10.43 62.84
CA ALA A 220 0.10 -10.40 62.66
C ALA A 220 -0.45 -11.83 62.54
N GLN A 221 -1.50 -12.14 63.28
CA GLN A 221 -2.23 -13.40 63.20
C GLN A 221 -3.66 -13.12 62.75
N LYS A 222 -4.22 -13.99 61.90
CA LYS A 222 -5.61 -13.86 61.45
C LYS A 222 -6.53 -14.13 62.64
N ILE A 223 -7.58 -13.32 62.75
CA ILE A 223 -8.60 -13.48 63.79
C ILE A 223 -9.47 -14.68 63.40
N ALA A 224 -9.61 -15.67 64.28
CA ALA A 224 -10.51 -16.81 64.06
C ALA A 224 -11.97 -16.34 64.08
N SER A 225 -12.83 -16.93 63.25
CA SER A 225 -14.27 -16.67 63.30
C SER A 225 -14.91 -17.31 64.56
N GLU A 226 -15.78 -16.57 65.25
CA GLU A 226 -16.49 -17.08 66.44
C GLU A 226 -17.74 -17.90 66.02
N GLU A 227 -17.58 -19.22 65.93
CA GLU A 227 -18.59 -20.30 65.90
C GLU A 227 -19.64 -20.39 64.77
N ALA A 228 -19.63 -21.56 64.14
CA ALA A 228 -20.59 -22.15 63.23
C ALA A 228 -22.07 -22.04 63.66
N ALA A 229 -22.88 -21.27 62.93
CA ALA A 229 -24.32 -21.51 62.78
C ALA A 229 -24.88 -20.78 61.53
N GLY A 230 -25.01 -21.51 60.42
CA GLY A 230 -25.74 -21.09 59.22
C GLY A 230 -24.85 -20.90 57.99
N TYR A 231 -24.67 -21.98 57.25
CA TYR A 231 -24.11 -21.97 55.89
C TYR A 231 -25.14 -21.32 54.96
N ASP A 232 -24.91 -20.07 54.55
CA ASP A 232 -24.89 -19.59 53.15
C ASP A 232 -24.64 -18.07 53.14
N ASP A 233 -23.59 -17.62 52.43
CA ASP A 233 -23.61 -16.35 51.70
C ASP A 233 -23.73 -14.99 52.43
N THR A 234 -22.90 -14.77 53.46
CA THR A 234 -22.60 -13.41 53.98
C THR A 234 -21.12 -13.11 54.26
N LEU A 235 -20.21 -13.79 53.54
CA LEU A 235 -18.73 -13.68 53.63
C LEU A 235 -18.06 -14.50 54.77
N ASN A 236 -18.36 -15.80 54.87
CA ASN A 236 -17.79 -16.71 55.88
C ASN A 236 -16.51 -17.42 55.37
N LYS A 237 -15.43 -17.35 56.16
CA LYS A 237 -14.17 -18.12 55.99
C LYS A 237 -13.67 -18.67 57.32
N ASP A 238 -12.63 -19.50 57.28
CA ASP A 238 -11.89 -19.97 58.47
C ASP A 238 -11.44 -18.82 59.41
N ASN A 239 -11.31 -17.59 58.88
CA ASN A 239 -10.91 -16.40 59.61
C ASN A 239 -11.95 -15.29 59.40
N LEU A 240 -12.10 -14.44 60.42
CA LEU A 240 -13.00 -13.29 60.41
C LEU A 240 -12.61 -12.31 59.29
N GLN A 241 -13.51 -12.09 58.33
CA GLN A 241 -13.36 -11.10 57.27
C GLN A 241 -13.86 -9.72 57.72
N PHE A 242 -13.36 -8.64 57.10
CA PHE A 242 -13.70 -7.27 57.49
C PHE A 242 -15.21 -7.00 57.48
N ALA A 243 -15.90 -7.44 56.43
CA ALA A 243 -17.34 -7.24 56.29
C ALA A 243 -18.16 -8.01 57.34
N GLU A 244 -17.74 -9.20 57.77
CA GLU A 244 -18.44 -9.96 58.82
C GLU A 244 -18.50 -9.16 60.13
N LYS A 245 -17.43 -8.43 60.44
CA LYS A 245 -17.36 -7.60 61.66
C LYS A 245 -18.15 -6.30 61.53
N TYR A 246 -17.96 -5.55 60.44
CA TYR A 246 -18.44 -4.18 60.33
C TYR A 246 -19.71 -4.02 59.49
N PHE A 247 -20.01 -4.98 58.61
CA PHE A 247 -21.16 -4.98 57.71
C PHE A 247 -21.94 -6.31 57.77
N PRO A 248 -22.41 -6.78 58.94
CA PRO A 248 -23.07 -8.10 59.10
C PRO A 248 -24.43 -8.23 58.37
N LYS A 249 -24.86 -7.20 57.65
CA LYS A 249 -26.07 -7.19 56.81
C LYS A 249 -25.76 -7.15 55.32
N LEU A 250 -24.48 -7.17 54.94
CA LEU A 250 -24.04 -7.35 53.58
C LEU A 250 -23.96 -8.85 53.31
N THR A 251 -24.66 -9.30 52.29
CA THR A 251 -24.73 -10.69 51.89
C THR A 251 -24.21 -10.82 50.47
N ARG A 252 -23.55 -11.93 50.16
CA ARG A 252 -23.06 -12.26 48.82
C ARG A 252 -23.48 -13.68 48.55
N THR A 253 -24.47 -13.87 47.68
CA THR A 253 -25.11 -15.15 47.42
C THR A 253 -24.67 -15.80 46.13
N LYS A 254 -24.01 -16.96 46.19
CA LYS A 254 -23.58 -17.77 45.05
C LYS A 254 -24.77 -18.51 44.40
N ASN A 255 -24.49 -19.28 43.35
CA ASN A 255 -25.45 -20.07 42.58
C ASN A 255 -26.42 -19.24 41.72
N TYR A 256 -26.01 -18.03 41.35
CA TYR A 256 -26.67 -17.27 40.30
C TYR A 256 -25.92 -17.46 38.98
N THR A 257 -26.59 -17.03 37.92
CA THR A 257 -26.02 -16.96 36.58
C THR A 257 -26.25 -15.55 36.08
N ASP A 258 -25.23 -14.94 35.49
CA ASP A 258 -25.39 -13.61 34.89
C ASP A 258 -26.00 -13.68 33.48
N ASN A 259 -26.16 -12.53 32.83
CA ASN A 259 -26.77 -12.44 31.52
C ASN A 259 -26.00 -13.22 30.43
N PHE A 260 -24.75 -13.60 30.64
CA PHE A 260 -23.97 -14.37 29.68
C PHE A 260 -23.86 -15.86 30.01
N GLY A 261 -24.44 -16.32 31.13
CA GLY A 261 -24.31 -17.70 31.56
C GLY A 261 -23.15 -17.96 32.52
N ARG A 262 -22.45 -16.92 32.99
CA ARG A 262 -21.32 -17.07 33.93
C ARG A 262 -21.83 -17.42 35.31
N PRO A 263 -21.16 -18.33 36.05
CA PRO A 263 -21.37 -18.45 37.48
C PRO A 263 -21.27 -17.08 38.13
N ALA A 264 -22.24 -16.72 38.94
CA ALA A 264 -22.38 -15.38 39.48
C ALA A 264 -22.79 -15.38 40.94
N ALA A 265 -22.55 -14.26 41.60
CA ALA A 265 -22.97 -13.99 42.97
C ALA A 265 -23.85 -12.73 43.04
N GLU A 266 -24.98 -12.84 43.73
CA GLU A 266 -25.89 -11.74 44.02
C GLU A 266 -25.48 -11.06 45.33
N TRP A 267 -25.21 -9.76 45.27
CA TRP A 267 -24.99 -8.97 46.47
C TRP A 267 -26.30 -8.37 46.99
N LYS A 268 -26.51 -8.45 48.32
CA LYS A 268 -27.60 -7.72 48.99
C LYS A 268 -27.08 -6.96 50.19
N PHE A 269 -27.59 -5.77 50.41
CA PHE A 269 -27.42 -5.07 51.67
C PHE A 269 -28.77 -4.91 52.36
N LYS A 270 -28.91 -5.53 53.54
CA LYS A 270 -30.20 -5.66 54.25
C LYS A 270 -31.23 -6.40 53.40
N SER A 271 -32.10 -5.68 52.70
CA SER A 271 -33.13 -6.21 51.81
C SER A 271 -33.02 -5.68 50.38
N THR A 272 -32.06 -4.79 50.11
CA THR A 272 -31.81 -4.22 48.79
C THR A 272 -30.90 -5.16 48.03
N ILE A 273 -31.32 -5.59 46.83
CA ILE A 273 -30.43 -6.26 45.87
C ILE A 273 -29.53 -5.18 45.27
N ILE A 274 -28.22 -5.38 45.36
CA ILE A 274 -27.21 -4.50 44.79
C ILE A 274 -27.04 -4.82 43.32
N GLY A 275 -26.85 -6.10 43.01
CA GLY A 275 -26.65 -6.61 41.66
C GLY A 275 -26.15 -8.06 41.68
N THR A 276 -26.14 -8.68 40.50
CA THR A 276 -25.60 -10.02 40.28
C THR A 276 -24.39 -9.89 39.37
N TYR A 277 -23.22 -10.31 39.86
CA TYR A 277 -21.95 -10.13 39.16
C TYR A 277 -21.25 -11.48 39.03
N ALA A 278 -20.49 -11.66 37.94
CA ALA A 278 -19.73 -12.90 37.71
C ALA A 278 -18.82 -13.22 38.92
N ASP A 279 -18.83 -14.49 39.35
CA ASP A 279 -18.00 -14.99 40.44
C ASP A 279 -16.72 -15.60 39.88
N ASP A 280 -15.59 -14.95 40.13
CA ASP A 280 -14.28 -15.40 39.71
C ASP A 280 -13.73 -16.57 40.55
N SER A 281 -14.44 -17.02 41.61
CA SER A 281 -13.94 -18.09 42.49
C SER A 281 -13.69 -19.41 41.78
N ASP A 282 -14.51 -19.70 40.77
CA ASP A 282 -14.49 -20.95 40.02
C ASP A 282 -13.83 -20.76 38.64
N LEU A 283 -13.46 -19.52 38.28
CA LEU A 283 -12.78 -19.19 37.03
C LEU A 283 -11.36 -19.75 37.05
N ILE A 284 -11.07 -20.68 36.15
CA ILE A 284 -9.76 -21.32 36.04
C ILE A 284 -8.96 -20.85 34.83
N ALA A 285 -9.61 -20.25 33.82
CA ALA A 285 -8.93 -19.59 32.71
C ALA A 285 -9.84 -18.62 31.93
N THR A 286 -9.22 -17.58 31.39
CA THR A 286 -9.81 -16.66 30.41
C THR A 286 -8.95 -16.65 29.16
N TYR A 287 -9.57 -16.68 27.99
CA TYR A 287 -8.92 -16.61 26.68
C TYR A 287 -9.59 -15.52 25.84
N THR A 288 -8.78 -14.68 25.22
CA THR A 288 -9.19 -13.73 24.15
C THR A 288 -8.56 -14.11 22.81
N ALA A 289 -7.59 -15.01 22.84
CA ALA A 289 -7.08 -15.73 21.69
C ALA A 289 -7.78 -17.10 21.58
N LYS A 290 -7.66 -17.74 20.42
CA LYS A 290 -8.19 -19.09 20.19
C LYS A 290 -7.73 -20.12 21.24
N ALA A 291 -8.67 -20.60 22.06
CA ALA A 291 -8.45 -21.70 22.99
C ALA A 291 -8.37 -23.05 22.24
N LYS A 292 -7.25 -23.78 22.39
CA LYS A 292 -7.07 -25.08 21.73
C LYS A 292 -7.69 -26.20 22.56
N LYS A 293 -8.24 -27.24 21.90
CA LYS A 293 -8.86 -28.38 22.58
C LYS A 293 -7.91 -29.14 23.51
N GLY A 294 -6.62 -29.20 23.17
CA GLY A 294 -5.59 -29.82 24.02
C GLY A 294 -5.28 -29.02 25.28
N ASP A 295 -5.34 -27.69 25.17
CA ASP A 295 -5.13 -26.79 26.30
C ASP A 295 -6.31 -26.86 27.26
N LEU A 296 -7.54 -26.82 26.74
CA LEU A 296 -8.76 -27.03 27.53
C LEU A 296 -8.78 -28.40 28.22
N TYR A 297 -8.40 -29.48 27.51
CA TYR A 297 -8.31 -30.82 28.09
C TYR A 297 -7.31 -30.86 29.25
N SER A 298 -6.15 -30.21 29.07
CA SER A 298 -5.10 -30.18 30.09
C SER A 298 -5.48 -29.30 31.28
N LEU A 299 -6.24 -28.23 31.03
CA LEU A 299 -6.72 -27.29 32.04
C LEU A 299 -7.71 -27.95 33.01
N VAL A 300 -8.78 -28.58 32.49
CA VAL A 300 -9.80 -29.22 33.35
C VAL A 300 -9.35 -30.60 33.86
N GLY A 301 -8.42 -31.24 33.16
CA GLY A 301 -7.82 -32.51 33.57
C GLY A 301 -8.55 -33.76 33.09
N SER A 302 -7.79 -34.84 32.87
CA SER A 302 -8.31 -36.08 32.25
C SER A 302 -9.38 -36.81 33.07
N SER A 303 -9.36 -36.68 34.40
CA SER A 303 -10.38 -37.26 35.28
C SER A 303 -11.72 -36.56 35.11
N THR A 304 -11.70 -35.24 35.05
CA THR A 304 -12.89 -34.40 34.86
C THR A 304 -13.50 -34.63 33.49
N VAL A 305 -12.69 -34.62 32.41
CA VAL A 305 -13.19 -34.93 31.06
C VAL A 305 -13.85 -36.30 31.02
N LYS A 306 -13.24 -37.31 31.64
CA LYS A 306 -13.82 -38.65 31.71
C LYS A 306 -15.13 -38.67 32.50
N GLY A 307 -15.20 -37.97 33.64
CA GLY A 307 -16.43 -37.87 34.43
C GLY A 307 -17.56 -37.18 33.66
N ILE A 308 -17.25 -36.17 32.84
CA ILE A 308 -18.24 -35.56 31.93
C ILE A 308 -18.73 -36.59 30.88
N GLU A 309 -17.83 -37.38 30.28
CA GLU A 309 -18.20 -38.44 29.32
C GLU A 309 -19.08 -39.53 29.96
N ASP A 310 -18.76 -39.89 31.20
CA ASP A 310 -19.48 -40.89 32.01
C ASP A 310 -20.76 -40.33 32.66
N LYS A 311 -21.00 -39.01 32.54
CA LYS A 311 -22.12 -38.23 33.15
C LYS A 311 -22.11 -38.19 34.69
N ASP A 312 -20.93 -38.27 35.27
CA ASP A 312 -20.68 -38.03 36.69
C ASP A 312 -20.53 -36.53 37.01
N TYR A 313 -20.15 -35.72 36.02
CA TYR A 313 -20.00 -34.26 36.11
C TYR A 313 -20.75 -33.57 34.96
N ASP A 314 -21.19 -32.33 35.19
CA ASP A 314 -21.88 -31.53 34.18
C ASP A 314 -20.92 -30.73 33.31
N LEU A 315 -21.28 -30.57 32.03
CA LEU A 315 -20.64 -29.65 31.09
C LEU A 315 -21.70 -28.71 30.54
N THR A 316 -21.60 -27.44 30.92
CA THR A 316 -22.47 -26.37 30.47
C THR A 316 -21.70 -25.43 29.57
N VAL A 317 -22.29 -25.02 28.44
CA VAL A 317 -21.66 -24.09 27.50
C VAL A 317 -22.66 -23.02 27.13
N TYR A 318 -22.28 -21.76 27.31
CA TYR A 318 -23.06 -20.60 26.90
C TYR A 318 -22.35 -19.87 25.76
N VAL A 319 -23.11 -19.42 24.77
CA VAL A 319 -22.62 -18.53 23.72
C VAL A 319 -23.54 -17.31 23.70
N ASP A 320 -23.00 -16.15 24.02
CA ASP A 320 -23.76 -14.89 24.11
C ASP A 320 -25.02 -15.05 25.00
N GLY A 321 -24.90 -15.77 26.11
CA GLY A 321 -26.01 -16.08 27.03
C GLY A 321 -26.97 -17.20 26.58
N ASP A 322 -26.92 -17.69 25.33
CA ASP A 322 -27.73 -18.85 24.91
C ASP A 322 -27.04 -20.17 25.32
N GLU A 323 -27.75 -21.02 26.03
CA GLU A 323 -27.23 -22.32 26.47
C GLU A 323 -27.16 -23.31 25.29
N VAL A 324 -25.99 -23.89 25.05
CA VAL A 324 -25.82 -24.98 24.09
C VAL A 324 -26.42 -26.25 24.69
N LYS A 325 -27.65 -26.59 24.29
CA LYS A 325 -28.44 -27.71 24.85
C LYS A 325 -27.76 -29.09 24.90
N THR A 326 -26.73 -29.32 24.08
CA THR A 326 -26.04 -30.62 24.04
C THR A 326 -24.59 -30.43 23.60
N PRO A 327 -23.72 -29.93 24.48
CA PRO A 327 -22.32 -29.68 24.12
C PRO A 327 -21.60 -31.02 23.95
N ALA A 328 -20.94 -31.23 22.81
CA ALA A 328 -20.15 -32.43 22.58
C ALA A 328 -18.79 -32.32 23.29
N VAL A 329 -18.46 -33.29 24.15
CA VAL A 329 -17.18 -33.28 24.89
C VAL A 329 -15.98 -33.26 23.92
N ALA A 330 -16.02 -34.07 22.86
CA ALA A 330 -14.97 -34.15 21.85
C ALA A 330 -14.79 -32.87 21.00
N ASP A 331 -15.78 -31.99 21.02
CA ASP A 331 -15.73 -30.70 20.34
C ASP A 331 -14.87 -29.68 21.13
N LEU A 332 -14.69 -29.90 22.43
CA LEU A 332 -14.01 -28.98 23.37
C LEU A 332 -12.73 -29.60 23.95
N PHE A 333 -12.72 -30.89 24.26
CA PHE A 333 -11.65 -31.55 25.00
C PHE A 333 -11.04 -32.69 24.19
N VAL A 334 -9.81 -32.49 23.70
CA VAL A 334 -9.05 -33.52 22.96
C VAL A 334 -7.59 -33.49 23.37
N LYS A 335 -7.12 -34.57 24.01
CA LYS A 335 -5.80 -34.69 24.66
C LYS A 335 -4.60 -34.15 23.88
N ASN A 336 -4.53 -34.39 22.57
CA ASN A 336 -3.39 -34.02 21.73
C ASN A 336 -3.81 -33.21 20.48
N SER A 337 -4.83 -32.35 20.61
CA SER A 337 -5.31 -31.55 19.49
C SER A 337 -4.59 -30.22 19.38
N SER A 338 -4.07 -29.92 18.19
CA SER A 338 -3.60 -28.59 17.80
C SER A 338 -4.74 -27.66 17.33
N GLY A 339 -5.96 -28.18 17.17
CA GLY A 339 -7.13 -27.44 16.68
C GLY A 339 -7.90 -26.66 17.75
N ALA A 340 -8.65 -25.63 17.31
CA ALA A 340 -9.57 -24.83 18.13
C ALA A 340 -10.62 -25.69 18.81
N ALA A 341 -11.08 -25.27 19.99
CA ALA A 341 -12.34 -25.74 20.52
C ALA A 341 -13.50 -25.28 19.61
N GLU A 342 -14.23 -26.25 19.05
CA GLU A 342 -15.34 -26.04 18.13
C GLU A 342 -16.59 -26.65 18.74
N GLY A 343 -17.26 -25.94 19.64
CA GLY A 343 -18.61 -26.31 20.07
C GLY A 343 -19.60 -26.06 18.94
N LYS A 344 -20.37 -27.07 18.54
CA LYS A 344 -21.49 -26.92 17.62
C LYS A 344 -22.68 -26.26 18.33
N SER A 345 -22.64 -24.94 18.50
CA SER A 345 -23.87 -24.17 18.77
C SER A 345 -24.61 -23.96 17.44
N THR A 346 -25.92 -24.19 17.42
CA THR A 346 -26.77 -23.93 16.24
C THR A 346 -27.07 -22.44 16.03
N LYS A 347 -26.53 -21.55 16.87
CA LYS A 347 -26.81 -20.09 16.82
C LYS A 347 -25.59 -19.15 16.81
N ALA A 348 -24.36 -19.63 16.60
CA ALA A 348 -23.16 -18.78 16.48
C ALA A 348 -22.01 -19.55 15.79
N PRO A 349 -20.99 -18.88 15.19
CA PRO A 349 -19.92 -19.54 14.44
C PRO A 349 -18.87 -20.24 15.32
N GLY A 350 -19.24 -21.31 16.02
CA GLY A 350 -18.31 -22.16 16.78
C GLY A 350 -17.66 -21.45 17.96
N VAL A 351 -17.36 -22.15 19.05
CA VAL A 351 -17.26 -21.45 20.34
C VAL A 351 -15.99 -20.62 20.63
N THR A 352 -14.80 -20.94 20.13
CA THR A 352 -13.58 -20.17 20.53
C THR A 352 -12.77 -19.64 19.36
N GLY A 353 -12.10 -18.50 19.52
CA GLY A 353 -11.23 -17.93 18.49
C GLY A 353 -10.54 -16.65 18.93
N ASN A 354 -9.79 -16.05 18.01
CA ASN A 354 -9.21 -14.73 18.22
C ASN A 354 -10.34 -13.71 18.36
N GLY A 355 -10.22 -12.84 19.36
CA GLY A 355 -11.17 -11.76 19.64
C GLY A 355 -12.47 -12.17 20.34
N VAL A 356 -12.63 -13.47 20.60
CA VAL A 356 -13.77 -14.02 21.33
C VAL A 356 -13.37 -14.26 22.78
N LEU A 357 -14.10 -13.66 23.72
CA LEU A 357 -13.90 -13.90 25.15
C LEU A 357 -14.41 -15.29 25.52
N THR A 358 -13.51 -16.17 25.93
CA THR A 358 -13.82 -17.53 26.40
C THR A 358 -13.37 -17.67 27.85
N GLU A 359 -14.30 -17.94 28.74
CA GLU A 359 -14.05 -18.16 30.16
C GLU A 359 -14.41 -19.59 30.55
N VAL A 360 -13.54 -20.21 31.32
CA VAL A 360 -13.69 -21.60 31.78
C VAL A 360 -13.79 -21.60 33.29
N TYR A 361 -14.91 -22.08 33.79
CA TYR A 361 -15.21 -22.24 35.20
C TYR A 361 -15.26 -23.71 35.57
N MET A 362 -14.73 -24.07 36.73
CA MET A 362 -14.82 -25.40 37.29
C MET A 362 -15.08 -25.32 38.80
N ASP A 363 -16.19 -25.88 39.24
CA ASP A 363 -16.56 -25.89 40.65
C ASP A 363 -15.85 -27.01 41.45
N ASP A 364 -16.04 -27.02 42.76
CA ASP A 364 -15.46 -28.02 43.67
C ASP A 364 -15.96 -29.46 43.40
N ASP A 365 -17.10 -29.61 42.72
CA ASP A 365 -17.68 -30.89 42.32
C ASP A 365 -17.16 -31.37 40.94
N ASN A 366 -16.28 -30.59 40.29
CA ASN A 366 -15.72 -30.80 38.95
C ASN A 366 -16.71 -30.59 37.79
N ASN A 367 -17.83 -29.92 38.02
CA ASN A 367 -18.69 -29.46 36.93
C ASN A 367 -17.99 -28.32 36.19
N VAL A 368 -18.07 -28.33 34.86
CA VAL A 368 -17.38 -27.36 34.01
C VAL A 368 -18.40 -26.48 33.28
N THR A 369 -18.24 -25.16 33.42
CA THR A 369 -19.00 -24.17 32.63
C THR A 369 -18.04 -23.43 31.71
N ILE A 370 -18.33 -23.39 30.41
CA ILE A 370 -17.58 -22.59 29.44
C ILE A 370 -18.49 -21.49 28.92
N VAL A 371 -18.10 -20.24 29.12
CA VAL A 371 -18.84 -19.07 28.62
C VAL A 371 -18.08 -18.43 27.48
N ILE A 372 -18.79 -18.14 26.40
CA ILE A 372 -18.27 -17.52 25.20
C ILE A 372 -19.06 -16.26 24.92
N ILE A 373 -18.35 -15.13 24.81
CA ILE A 373 -18.93 -13.82 24.53
C ILE A 373 -18.25 -13.26 23.27
N ASN A 374 -19.04 -13.03 22.23
CA ASN A 374 -18.60 -12.45 20.98
C ASN A 374 -18.76 -10.93 21.00
N THR A 375 -17.86 -10.24 20.31
CA THR A 375 -17.97 -8.80 20.05
C THR A 375 -18.60 -8.57 18.69
N TYR A 376 -19.66 -7.78 18.65
CA TYR A 376 -20.35 -7.35 17.43
C TYR A 376 -20.02 -5.90 17.12
N LEU A 377 -20.19 -5.51 15.86
CA LEU A 377 -19.92 -4.16 15.41
C LEU A 377 -21.22 -3.44 15.01
N ALA A 378 -21.39 -2.24 15.53
CA ALA A 378 -22.41 -1.29 15.10
C ALA A 378 -21.73 0.00 14.63
N LYS A 379 -22.45 0.78 13.82
CA LYS A 379 -22.03 2.12 13.43
C LYS A 379 -23.12 3.12 13.79
N ALA A 380 -22.74 4.22 14.42
CA ALA A 380 -23.67 5.30 14.71
C ALA A 380 -24.12 5.97 13.40
N THR A 381 -25.43 6.11 13.22
CA THR A 381 -26.03 6.73 12.02
C THR A 381 -26.41 8.19 12.23
N ALA A 382 -26.26 8.69 13.46
CA ALA A 382 -26.45 10.08 13.86
C ALA A 382 -25.76 10.33 15.20
N ASP A 383 -25.52 11.59 15.53
CA ASP A 383 -25.12 12.01 16.87
C ASP A 383 -26.15 11.57 17.94
N TYR A 384 -25.67 11.29 19.16
CA TYR A 384 -26.51 10.99 20.30
C TYR A 384 -27.64 12.02 20.51
N ASN A 385 -28.87 11.52 20.70
CA ASN A 385 -30.04 12.37 20.91
C ASN A 385 -30.35 12.54 22.41
N SER A 386 -29.78 13.58 23.02
CA SER A 386 -29.99 13.89 24.44
C SER A 386 -31.45 14.21 24.83
N THR A 387 -32.33 14.48 23.86
CA THR A 387 -33.76 14.70 24.14
C THR A 387 -34.53 13.38 24.21
N LYS A 388 -34.12 12.39 23.40
CA LYS A 388 -34.74 11.05 23.37
C LYS A 388 -34.06 10.08 24.33
N GLY A 389 -32.82 10.35 24.73
CA GLY A 389 -32.03 9.40 25.51
C GLY A 389 -31.46 8.26 24.67
N THR A 390 -31.40 8.37 23.34
CA THR A 390 -31.04 7.25 22.46
C THR A 390 -29.98 7.62 21.43
N LEU A 391 -29.20 6.62 21.01
CA LEU A 391 -28.32 6.69 19.84
C LEU A 391 -28.92 5.88 18.69
N SER A 392 -28.94 6.44 17.47
CA SER A 392 -29.33 5.71 16.28
C SER A 392 -28.14 4.96 15.69
N ILE A 393 -28.32 3.67 15.40
CA ILE A 393 -27.25 2.79 14.93
C ILE A 393 -27.71 1.97 13.72
N GLU A 394 -26.74 1.49 12.96
CA GLU A 394 -26.88 0.36 12.05
C GLU A 394 -25.93 -0.75 12.47
N SER A 395 -26.34 -2.00 12.26
CA SER A 395 -25.47 -3.14 12.49
C SER A 395 -24.49 -3.29 11.34
N VAL A 396 -23.21 -3.47 11.65
CA VAL A 396 -22.17 -3.71 10.65
C VAL A 396 -21.94 -5.20 10.58
N ALA A 397 -22.21 -5.80 9.41
CA ALA A 397 -21.99 -7.21 9.20
C ALA A 397 -20.48 -7.49 9.14
N THR A 398 -19.92 -8.01 10.22
CA THR A 398 -18.52 -8.44 10.28
C THR A 398 -18.35 -9.84 9.66
N GLY A 399 -19.44 -10.59 9.50
CA GLY A 399 -19.49 -11.88 8.81
C GLY A 399 -20.93 -12.34 8.55
N GLU A 400 -21.16 -13.65 8.55
CA GLU A 400 -22.51 -14.22 8.34
C GLU A 400 -23.48 -13.95 9.51
N TRP A 401 -22.96 -13.53 10.67
CA TRP A 401 -23.70 -13.43 11.92
C TRP A 401 -23.77 -11.99 12.38
N VAL A 402 -24.99 -11.53 12.66
CA VAL A 402 -25.29 -10.18 13.13
C VAL A 402 -26.20 -10.30 14.34
N ALA A 403 -25.81 -9.71 15.47
CA ALA A 403 -26.65 -9.68 16.66
C ALA A 403 -27.93 -8.86 16.41
N PRO A 404 -29.08 -9.24 17.00
CA PRO A 404 -30.37 -8.57 16.79
C PRO A 404 -30.51 -7.27 17.59
N MET A 405 -29.51 -6.38 17.49
CA MET A 405 -29.36 -5.16 18.29
C MET A 405 -30.34 -4.01 17.98
N GLY A 406 -31.27 -4.19 17.03
CA GLY A 406 -32.20 -3.14 16.61
C GLY A 406 -31.54 -2.00 15.82
N THR A 407 -32.19 -0.83 15.79
CA THR A 407 -31.70 0.38 15.09
C THR A 407 -31.39 1.54 16.04
N THR A 408 -31.55 1.33 17.34
CA THR A 408 -31.28 2.33 18.38
C THR A 408 -30.79 1.66 19.65
N ILE A 409 -29.88 2.31 20.36
CA ILE A 409 -29.45 1.95 21.71
C ILE A 409 -30.00 2.99 22.69
N ASP A 410 -30.63 2.53 23.78
CA ASP A 410 -31.07 3.41 24.87
C ASP A 410 -29.90 3.66 25.83
N ASN A 411 -29.71 4.92 26.20
CA ASN A 411 -28.66 5.34 27.12
C ASN A 411 -28.87 4.83 28.55
N ASP A 412 -30.13 4.51 28.90
CA ASP A 412 -30.47 3.91 30.19
C ASP A 412 -30.04 2.43 30.25
N ASP A 413 -29.89 1.74 29.11
CA ASP A 413 -29.43 0.35 29.04
C ASP A 413 -27.89 0.27 29.05
N VAL A 414 -27.26 0.98 28.11
CA VAL A 414 -25.80 1.14 28.04
C VAL A 414 -25.51 2.57 27.60
N ASN A 415 -24.47 3.19 28.16
CA ASN A 415 -24.20 4.58 27.84
C ASN A 415 -23.73 4.76 26.42
N VAL A 416 -24.38 5.72 25.78
CA VAL A 416 -24.11 6.10 24.42
C VAL A 416 -24.00 7.60 24.22
N GLU A 417 -23.93 8.39 25.31
CA GLU A 417 -23.88 9.86 25.24
C GLU A 417 -22.67 10.40 24.48
N GLU A 418 -21.55 9.67 24.49
CA GLU A 418 -20.29 10.12 23.91
C GLU A 418 -20.14 9.81 22.42
N PHE A 419 -21.00 8.95 21.86
CA PHE A 419 -20.93 8.56 20.46
C PHE A 419 -21.49 9.63 19.54
N LYS A 420 -20.82 9.76 18.40
CA LYS A 420 -21.21 10.67 17.31
C LYS A 420 -21.52 9.88 16.05
N GLU A 421 -22.16 10.53 15.09
CA GLU A 421 -22.34 9.98 13.75
C GLU A 421 -21.01 9.43 13.21
N ASP A 422 -21.09 8.29 12.53
CA ASP A 422 -19.97 7.51 11.98
C ASP A 422 -19.06 6.79 12.98
N ASP A 423 -19.24 6.96 14.30
CA ASP A 423 -18.46 6.19 15.27
C ASP A 423 -18.77 4.68 15.15
N TYR A 424 -17.71 3.86 15.05
CA TYR A 424 -17.79 2.43 15.21
C TYR A 424 -17.91 2.06 16.70
N ILE A 425 -18.80 1.13 17.00
CA ILE A 425 -19.19 0.76 18.36
C ILE A 425 -19.08 -0.76 18.49
N LEU A 426 -18.25 -1.20 19.42
CA LEU A 426 -18.17 -2.57 19.87
C LEU A 426 -19.32 -2.86 20.82
N VAL A 427 -20.09 -3.89 20.50
CA VAL A 427 -21.31 -4.25 21.22
C VAL A 427 -21.24 -5.72 21.64
N THR A 428 -21.55 -6.00 22.90
CA THR A 428 -21.85 -7.39 23.33
C THR A 428 -23.36 -7.54 23.50
N TYR A 429 -23.92 -8.62 22.95
CA TYR A 429 -25.34 -8.92 23.03
C TYR A 429 -25.55 -10.20 23.86
N SER A 430 -26.56 -10.20 24.73
CA SER A 430 -27.00 -11.41 25.41
C SER A 430 -28.36 -11.86 24.89
N TYR A 431 -28.44 -13.12 24.45
CA TYR A 431 -29.69 -13.81 24.13
C TYR A 431 -30.46 -14.25 25.38
N MET A 432 -29.84 -14.24 26.56
CA MET A 432 -30.53 -14.56 27.81
C MET A 432 -31.39 -13.39 28.29
N SER A 433 -30.86 -12.16 28.21
CA SER A 433 -31.56 -10.92 28.54
C SER A 433 -32.33 -10.34 27.33
N ASP A 434 -31.97 -10.76 26.12
CA ASP A 434 -32.45 -10.20 24.84
C ASP A 434 -32.10 -8.70 24.71
N ALA A 435 -30.88 -8.35 25.12
CA ALA A 435 -30.43 -6.96 25.21
C ALA A 435 -28.93 -6.79 24.88
N ILE A 436 -28.57 -5.54 24.58
CA ILE A 436 -27.18 -5.10 24.53
C ILE A 436 -26.67 -4.94 25.97
N GLU A 437 -25.54 -5.56 26.29
CA GLU A 437 -24.94 -5.55 27.62
C GLU A 437 -23.74 -4.61 27.71
N SER A 438 -23.14 -4.22 26.57
CA SER A 438 -22.10 -3.21 26.52
C SER A 438 -22.07 -2.48 25.17
N ALA A 439 -21.63 -1.22 25.20
CA ALA A 439 -21.33 -0.40 24.03
C ALA A 439 -20.05 0.40 24.29
N VAL A 440 -19.00 0.14 23.52
CA VAL A 440 -17.68 0.78 23.67
C VAL A 440 -17.22 1.28 22.32
N LYS A 441 -16.56 2.44 22.27
CA LYS A 441 -15.99 2.95 21.02
C LYS A 441 -14.91 2.00 20.49
N ALA A 442 -15.06 1.58 19.24
CA ALA A 442 -14.07 0.75 18.58
C ALA A 442 -12.81 1.56 18.28
N GLU A 443 -11.66 0.90 18.42
CA GLU A 443 -10.40 1.48 17.95
C GLU A 443 -10.33 1.36 16.43
N VAL A 444 -10.15 2.49 15.76
CA VAL A 444 -9.93 2.55 14.31
C VAL A 444 -8.47 2.85 14.09
N VAL A 445 -7.77 1.94 13.44
CA VAL A 445 -6.34 2.05 13.13
C VAL A 445 -6.17 2.35 11.65
N THR A 446 -5.34 3.35 11.36
CA THR A 446 -4.85 3.67 10.02
C THR A 446 -3.34 3.57 10.01
N GLY A 447 -2.76 2.87 9.04
CA GLY A 447 -1.31 2.79 8.89
C GLY A 447 -0.87 2.05 7.64
N GLU A 448 0.43 2.19 7.31
CA GLU A 448 1.01 1.68 6.07
C GLU A 448 1.19 0.16 6.14
N VAL A 449 0.64 -0.57 5.16
CA VAL A 449 0.73 -2.03 5.11
C VAL A 449 2.11 -2.46 4.60
N SER A 450 2.84 -3.22 5.42
CA SER A 450 4.16 -3.75 5.07
C SER A 450 4.14 -5.22 4.65
N GLU A 451 3.19 -6.00 5.18
CA GLU A 451 3.01 -7.43 4.92
C GLU A 451 1.60 -7.85 5.36
N TYR A 452 1.02 -8.87 4.73
CA TYR A 452 -0.21 -9.49 5.22
C TYR A 452 -0.30 -10.95 4.79
N THR A 453 -1.09 -11.73 5.53
CA THR A 453 -1.54 -13.06 5.13
C THR A 453 -3.06 -13.04 5.11
N VAL A 454 -3.62 -13.27 3.91
CA VAL A 454 -5.07 -13.39 3.69
C VAL A 454 -5.65 -14.35 4.75
N THR A 455 -6.73 -13.93 5.39
CA THR A 455 -7.45 -14.63 6.45
C THR A 455 -6.74 -14.80 7.80
N ASP A 456 -5.48 -14.38 7.96
CA ASP A 456 -4.72 -14.54 9.21
C ASP A 456 -4.34 -13.19 9.85
N TYR A 457 -3.58 -12.34 9.16
CA TYR A 457 -3.10 -11.06 9.71
C TYR A 457 -2.73 -10.01 8.67
N VAL A 458 -2.59 -8.76 9.11
CA VAL A 458 -1.95 -7.63 8.40
C VAL A 458 -0.90 -6.99 9.31
N ILE A 459 0.19 -6.47 8.74
CA ILE A 459 1.23 -5.71 9.45
C ILE A 459 1.16 -4.26 8.99
N MET A 460 0.67 -3.38 9.85
CA MET A 460 0.57 -1.93 9.61
C MET A 460 1.53 -1.18 10.55
N ASP A 461 2.35 -0.28 10.00
CA ASP A 461 3.37 0.49 10.74
C ASP A 461 4.26 -0.39 11.65
N GLY A 462 4.55 -1.61 11.19
CA GLY A 462 5.35 -2.61 11.93
C GLY A 462 4.61 -3.35 13.06
N THR A 463 3.32 -3.09 13.27
CA THR A 463 2.47 -3.81 14.24
C THR A 463 1.63 -4.87 13.52
N THR A 464 1.66 -6.11 14.01
CA THR A 464 0.85 -7.21 13.47
C THR A 464 -0.54 -7.23 14.10
N TYR A 465 -1.56 -7.10 13.26
CA TYR A 465 -2.97 -7.23 13.62
C TYR A 465 -3.53 -8.51 13.03
N LYS A 466 -4.09 -9.38 13.88
CA LYS A 466 -4.70 -10.65 13.45
C LYS A 466 -6.20 -10.48 13.28
N TYR A 467 -6.81 -11.27 12.40
CA TYR A 467 -8.28 -11.25 12.27
C TYR A 467 -8.97 -11.86 13.48
N ASP A 468 -10.05 -11.20 13.89
CA ASP A 468 -11.06 -11.75 14.78
C ASP A 468 -11.75 -12.93 14.09
N LYS A 469 -12.16 -13.92 14.88
CA LYS A 469 -12.86 -15.11 14.41
C LYS A 469 -14.17 -14.77 13.68
N MET A 470 -14.91 -13.81 14.19
CA MET A 470 -16.23 -13.38 13.71
C MET A 470 -16.15 -12.77 12.31
N VAL A 471 -14.95 -12.37 11.86
CA VAL A 471 -14.76 -11.81 10.52
C VAL A 471 -15.01 -12.86 9.44
N GLY A 472 -16.02 -12.58 8.62
CA GLY A 472 -16.37 -13.32 7.42
C GLY A 472 -15.50 -12.94 6.23
N THR A 473 -15.95 -13.30 5.04
CA THR A 473 -15.31 -12.97 3.78
C THR A 473 -16.10 -11.89 3.03
N GLY A 474 -15.46 -11.14 2.14
CA GLY A 474 -16.06 -10.07 1.33
C GLY A 474 -15.29 -8.76 1.44
N ASP A 475 -15.90 -7.68 0.92
CA ASP A 475 -15.25 -6.37 0.73
C ASP A 475 -14.70 -5.71 2.01
N HIS A 476 -15.15 -6.18 3.19
CA HIS A 476 -14.70 -5.73 4.51
C HIS A 476 -14.23 -6.88 5.42
N GLY A 477 -14.01 -8.05 4.81
CA GLY A 477 -13.73 -9.30 5.49
C GLY A 477 -12.24 -9.63 5.59
N LYS A 478 -11.96 -10.86 6.01
CA LYS A 478 -10.58 -11.33 6.22
C LYS A 478 -9.85 -11.73 4.94
N ASP A 479 -10.58 -11.89 3.85
CA ASP A 479 -10.05 -12.18 2.52
C ASP A 479 -9.80 -10.91 1.68
N VAL A 480 -9.92 -9.73 2.29
CA VAL A 480 -9.50 -8.46 1.68
C VAL A 480 -8.00 -8.50 1.41
N GLU A 481 -7.62 -8.12 0.19
CA GLU A 481 -6.22 -7.94 -0.24
C GLU A 481 -5.79 -6.49 -0.01
N TYR A 482 -4.55 -6.29 0.46
CA TYR A 482 -3.99 -4.98 0.77
C TYR A 482 -2.89 -4.62 -0.23
N ALA A 483 -2.80 -3.33 -0.59
CA ALA A 483 -1.64 -2.80 -1.29
C ALA A 483 -0.47 -2.61 -0.31
N ILE A 484 0.69 -3.21 -0.59
CA ILE A 484 1.89 -3.03 0.21
C ILE A 484 2.47 -1.64 -0.04
N GLY A 485 2.82 -0.92 1.03
CA GLY A 485 3.32 0.45 1.00
C GLY A 485 2.22 1.51 0.99
N GLU A 486 0.96 1.13 1.15
CA GLU A 486 -0.18 2.04 1.22
C GLU A 486 -0.90 1.92 2.57
N ASP A 487 -1.59 2.99 2.98
CA ASP A 487 -2.38 2.98 4.21
C ASP A 487 -3.60 2.06 4.09
N ALA A 488 -3.96 1.39 5.19
CA ALA A 488 -5.25 0.71 5.32
C ALA A 488 -5.95 1.14 6.62
N ILE A 489 -7.28 1.08 6.62
CA ILE A 489 -8.11 1.38 7.77
C ILE A 489 -8.78 0.09 8.25
N VAL A 490 -8.44 -0.32 9.47
CA VAL A 490 -9.07 -1.46 10.15
C VAL A 490 -9.75 -1.01 11.42
N VAL A 491 -10.86 -1.67 11.75
CA VAL A 491 -11.56 -1.50 13.02
C VAL A 491 -11.22 -2.71 13.89
N LEU A 492 -10.72 -2.45 15.10
CA LEU A 492 -10.31 -3.48 16.03
C LEU A 492 -11.40 -3.77 17.06
N ASP A 493 -11.42 -5.01 17.54
CA ASP A 493 -12.13 -5.40 18.74
C ASP A 493 -11.42 -4.89 20.02
N ALA A 494 -11.98 -5.20 21.19
CA ALA A 494 -11.41 -4.79 22.48
C ALA A 494 -10.06 -5.46 22.82
N TYR A 495 -9.62 -6.44 22.03
CA TYR A 495 -8.43 -7.25 22.28
C TYR A 495 -7.34 -7.07 21.20
N GLY A 496 -7.54 -6.14 20.26
CA GLY A 496 -6.59 -5.78 19.21
C GLY A 496 -6.65 -6.65 17.95
N TYR A 497 -7.73 -7.41 17.75
CA TYR A 497 -7.99 -8.18 16.53
C TYR A 497 -8.85 -7.39 15.55
N ILE A 498 -8.59 -7.55 14.26
CA ILE A 498 -9.34 -6.89 13.20
C ILE A 498 -10.74 -7.49 13.16
N LEU A 499 -11.75 -6.66 13.41
CA LEU A 499 -13.15 -7.03 13.38
C LEU A 499 -13.83 -6.59 12.07
N TYR A 500 -13.29 -5.57 11.40
CA TYR A 500 -13.80 -5.06 10.13
C TYR A 500 -12.72 -4.30 9.37
N VAL A 501 -12.66 -4.46 8.04
CA VAL A 501 -11.78 -3.68 7.17
C VAL A 501 -12.61 -2.56 6.54
N ASP A 502 -12.46 -1.33 7.04
CA ASP A 502 -13.26 -0.18 6.57
C ASP A 502 -12.83 0.27 5.19
N ASN A 503 -11.51 0.43 5.01
CA ASN A 503 -10.93 0.78 3.72
C ASN A 503 -9.57 0.09 3.56
N ALA A 504 -9.49 -0.91 2.70
CA ALA A 504 -8.22 -1.33 2.13
C ALA A 504 -8.00 -0.50 0.87
N VAL A 505 -6.96 0.33 0.83
CA VAL A 505 -6.68 1.18 -0.34
C VAL A 505 -6.48 0.28 -1.56
N SER A 506 -7.53 0.19 -2.37
CA SER A 506 -7.52 -0.36 -3.71
C SER A 506 -7.52 0.81 -4.69
N THR A 507 -6.35 1.40 -4.91
CA THR A 507 -6.17 2.46 -5.94
C THR A 507 -4.96 2.22 -6.85
N SER A 508 -4.33 1.04 -6.78
CA SER A 508 -3.25 0.66 -7.71
C SER A 508 -3.74 0.00 -9.00
N ASN A 509 -5.02 -0.36 -9.10
CA ASN A 509 -5.52 -1.20 -10.19
C ASN A 509 -6.40 -0.39 -11.14
N TYR A 510 -5.74 0.21 -12.13
CA TYR A 510 -6.40 0.83 -13.27
C TYR A 510 -6.65 -0.22 -14.35
N VAL A 511 -7.79 -0.10 -15.02
CA VAL A 511 -8.16 -0.91 -16.17
C VAL A 511 -8.70 0.01 -17.26
N TRP A 512 -8.20 -0.15 -18.47
CA TRP A 512 -8.79 0.44 -19.66
C TRP A 512 -9.89 -0.49 -20.15
N ILE A 513 -11.09 0.06 -20.36
CA ILE A 513 -12.18 -0.67 -20.98
C ILE A 513 -12.33 -0.15 -22.40
N GLN A 514 -12.23 -1.04 -23.40
CA GLN A 514 -12.34 -0.66 -24.82
C GLN A 514 -13.79 -0.67 -25.29
N ASP A 515 -14.50 -1.77 -25.06
CA ASP A 515 -15.90 -1.94 -25.43
C ASP A 515 -16.61 -2.87 -24.43
N ALA A 516 -17.93 -2.72 -24.33
CA ALA A 516 -18.80 -3.56 -23.51
C ALA A 516 -20.03 -4.03 -24.30
N ALA A 517 -20.27 -5.34 -24.29
CA ALA A 517 -21.47 -5.93 -24.87
C ALA A 517 -22.60 -6.05 -23.83
N GLY A 518 -23.77 -5.50 -24.17
CA GLY A 518 -25.00 -5.70 -23.42
C GLY A 518 -25.42 -7.17 -23.42
N ALA A 519 -25.83 -7.68 -22.25
CA ALA A 519 -26.07 -9.11 -22.10
C ALA A 519 -27.57 -9.44 -22.16
N SER A 520 -27.97 -10.33 -23.08
CA SER A 520 -29.39 -10.67 -23.32
C SER A 520 -29.95 -11.76 -22.39
N GLY A 521 -30.94 -11.44 -21.53
CA GLY A 521 -31.71 -12.37 -20.68
C GLY A 521 -31.85 -11.93 -19.21
N LEU A 522 -32.74 -12.58 -18.44
CA LEU A 522 -33.18 -12.19 -17.07
C LEU A 522 -32.08 -12.16 -15.97
N ASN A 523 -30.85 -12.59 -16.24
CA ASN A 523 -29.76 -12.73 -15.25
C ASN A 523 -28.35 -12.52 -15.83
N LYS A 524 -28.16 -11.66 -16.84
CA LYS A 524 -26.82 -11.50 -17.45
C LYS A 524 -26.11 -10.23 -17.00
N SER A 525 -24.78 -10.31 -16.97
CA SER A 525 -23.82 -9.23 -16.64
C SER A 525 -23.21 -8.71 -17.93
N ALA A 526 -22.97 -7.40 -18.05
CA ALA A 526 -22.26 -6.86 -19.21
C ALA A 526 -20.87 -7.51 -19.30
N ILE A 527 -20.42 -7.77 -20.51
CA ILE A 527 -19.08 -8.33 -20.77
C ILE A 527 -18.26 -7.22 -21.40
N ALA A 528 -17.08 -6.94 -20.88
CA ALA A 528 -16.22 -5.89 -21.37
C ALA A 528 -14.82 -6.41 -21.70
N GLN A 529 -14.21 -5.90 -22.77
CA GLN A 529 -12.79 -6.13 -23.06
C GLN A 529 -11.96 -5.17 -22.21
N ALA A 530 -11.08 -5.73 -21.38
CA ALA A 530 -10.35 -5.00 -20.34
C ALA A 530 -8.84 -5.18 -20.47
N TYR A 531 -8.11 -4.09 -20.31
CA TYR A 531 -6.64 -4.04 -20.38
C TYR A 531 -6.11 -3.48 -19.07
N PHE A 532 -5.35 -4.30 -18.37
CA PHE A 532 -4.92 -4.03 -17.00
C PHE A 532 -3.58 -3.29 -16.97
N ALA A 533 -3.39 -2.58 -15.86
CA ALA A 533 -2.16 -1.89 -15.51
C ALA A 533 -0.88 -2.77 -15.50
N ASP A 534 -0.99 -4.10 -15.54
CA ASP A 534 0.13 -5.04 -15.57
C ASP A 534 0.46 -5.56 -16.98
N GLY A 535 -0.21 -5.03 -18.02
CA GLY A 535 -0.02 -5.45 -19.41
C GLY A 535 -0.90 -6.62 -19.85
N THR A 536 -1.73 -7.17 -18.97
CA THR A 536 -2.64 -8.28 -19.33
C THR A 536 -3.94 -7.76 -19.94
N ALA A 537 -4.50 -8.56 -20.86
CA ALA A 537 -5.82 -8.33 -21.44
C ALA A 537 -6.76 -9.48 -21.05
N ASP A 538 -8.00 -9.18 -20.67
CA ASP A 538 -9.01 -10.19 -20.33
C ASP A 538 -10.43 -9.73 -20.71
N GLU A 539 -11.31 -10.69 -20.95
CA GLU A 539 -12.74 -10.46 -21.11
C GLU A 539 -13.41 -10.53 -19.73
N ILE A 540 -13.82 -9.38 -19.19
CA ILE A 540 -14.36 -9.28 -17.83
C ILE A 540 -15.88 -9.22 -17.80
N SER A 541 -16.46 -9.78 -16.75
CA SER A 541 -17.88 -9.62 -16.45
C SER A 541 -18.10 -8.44 -15.51
N VAL A 542 -18.82 -7.40 -15.95
CA VAL A 542 -19.07 -6.17 -15.18
C VAL A 542 -20.37 -6.29 -14.37
N ALA A 543 -20.28 -6.12 -13.05
CA ALA A 543 -21.40 -6.19 -12.12
C ALA A 543 -22.08 -4.83 -11.90
N LYS A 544 -21.28 -3.77 -11.79
CA LYS A 544 -21.72 -2.40 -11.48
C LYS A 544 -20.75 -1.41 -12.12
N VAL A 545 -21.29 -0.29 -12.59
CA VAL A 545 -20.52 0.87 -13.01
C VAL A 545 -20.97 2.06 -12.18
N SER A 546 -20.00 2.75 -11.57
CA SER A 546 -20.23 3.98 -10.81
C SER A 546 -19.61 5.15 -11.57
N PHE A 547 -20.40 6.18 -11.82
CA PHE A 547 -19.93 7.43 -12.41
C PHE A 547 -19.79 8.47 -11.32
N VAL A 548 -18.72 9.25 -11.41
CA VAL A 548 -18.51 10.40 -10.54
C VAL A 548 -18.76 11.66 -11.36
N THR A 549 -19.82 12.40 -11.07
CA THR A 549 -20.18 13.62 -11.83
C THR A 549 -19.65 14.87 -11.12
N GLU A 550 -18.55 15.42 -11.62
CA GLU A 550 -17.98 16.74 -11.29
C GLU A 550 -17.49 16.99 -9.84
N ARG A 551 -16.44 17.81 -9.75
CA ARG A 551 -16.04 18.53 -8.53
C ARG A 551 -16.67 19.92 -8.60
N ASP A 552 -17.28 20.38 -7.50
CA ASP A 552 -17.43 21.82 -7.33
C ASP A 552 -16.05 22.50 -7.20
N ASN A 553 -15.99 23.83 -7.26
CA ASN A 553 -14.73 24.58 -7.18
C ASN A 553 -13.93 24.36 -5.87
N ASP A 554 -14.51 23.65 -4.88
CA ASP A 554 -13.91 23.31 -3.59
C ASP A 554 -13.42 21.85 -3.52
N GLY A 555 -13.53 21.10 -4.62
CA GLY A 555 -13.06 19.72 -4.69
C GLY A 555 -14.04 18.68 -4.16
N LYS A 556 -15.30 19.06 -3.90
CA LYS A 556 -16.32 18.14 -3.42
C LYS A 556 -17.00 17.44 -4.60
N VAL A 557 -17.01 16.12 -4.53
CA VAL A 557 -17.70 15.25 -5.48
C VAL A 557 -19.22 15.35 -5.24
N THR A 558 -19.98 15.70 -6.27
CA THR A 558 -21.45 15.80 -6.20
C THR A 558 -22.13 14.78 -7.10
N GLU A 559 -22.71 13.75 -6.48
CA GLU A 559 -23.44 12.63 -7.06
C GLU A 559 -22.59 11.51 -7.70
N THR A 560 -22.84 10.29 -7.18
CA THR A 560 -22.41 9.02 -7.77
C THR A 560 -23.62 8.39 -8.44
N ALA A 561 -23.70 8.42 -9.77
CA ALA A 561 -24.70 7.65 -10.49
C ALA A 561 -24.25 6.18 -10.52
N THR A 562 -25.05 5.28 -9.95
CA THR A 562 -24.79 3.83 -9.98
C THR A 562 -25.73 3.17 -10.97
N VAL A 563 -25.16 2.60 -12.05
CA VAL A 563 -25.93 1.77 -12.98
C VAL A 563 -25.73 0.31 -12.58
N LYS A 564 -26.85 -0.38 -12.35
CA LYS A 564 -26.88 -1.80 -11.99
C LYS A 564 -27.18 -2.64 -13.22
N ASN A 565 -26.79 -3.90 -13.10
CA ASN A 565 -26.88 -4.90 -14.14
C ASN A 565 -28.26 -4.98 -14.83
N GLY A 566 -28.28 -4.85 -16.17
CA GLY A 566 -29.48 -4.93 -17.02
C GLY A 566 -29.94 -3.60 -17.62
N ASP A 567 -29.62 -2.47 -16.98
CA ASP A 567 -29.89 -1.11 -17.49
C ASP A 567 -28.68 -0.53 -18.25
N CYS A 568 -27.57 -1.28 -18.31
CA CYS A 568 -26.30 -0.86 -18.90
C CYS A 568 -26.34 -0.65 -20.43
N ILE A 569 -27.47 -0.93 -21.10
CA ILE A 569 -27.59 -0.81 -22.57
C ILE A 569 -27.58 0.65 -23.02
N GLU A 570 -27.98 1.60 -22.16
CA GLU A 570 -27.98 3.04 -22.52
C GLU A 570 -26.63 3.74 -22.27
N VAL A 571 -25.63 3.05 -21.70
CA VAL A 571 -24.35 3.66 -21.25
C VAL A 571 -23.12 2.94 -21.85
N LEU A 572 -23.32 2.14 -22.90
CA LEU A 572 -22.23 1.38 -23.55
C LEU A 572 -21.19 2.32 -24.19
N ASP A 573 -21.62 3.43 -24.80
CA ASP A 573 -20.73 4.44 -25.40
C ASP A 573 -19.88 5.20 -24.36
N GLU A 574 -20.28 5.20 -23.08
CA GLU A 574 -19.53 5.86 -22.00
C GLU A 574 -18.64 4.88 -21.20
N LEU A 575 -18.59 3.60 -21.59
CA LEU A 575 -17.71 2.61 -20.95
C LEU A 575 -16.30 2.58 -21.53
N ASN A 576 -16.06 3.16 -22.71
CA ASN A 576 -14.71 3.30 -23.25
C ASN A 576 -13.94 4.33 -22.40
N GLY A 577 -12.89 3.90 -21.69
CA GLY A 577 -12.11 4.78 -20.82
C GLY A 577 -11.36 4.09 -19.68
N TRP A 578 -10.63 4.89 -18.90
CA TRP A 578 -9.94 4.43 -17.68
C TRP A 578 -10.85 4.34 -16.45
N TYR A 579 -10.81 3.19 -15.79
CA TYR A 579 -11.53 2.91 -14.54
C TYR A 579 -10.57 2.42 -13.46
N THR A 580 -10.88 2.77 -12.22
CA THR A 580 -10.48 1.93 -11.08
C THR A 580 -11.48 0.80 -10.95
N PHE A 581 -11.03 -0.39 -10.58
CA PHE A 581 -11.92 -1.52 -10.42
C PHE A 581 -11.73 -2.23 -9.08
N SER A 582 -12.83 -2.83 -8.59
CA SER A 582 -12.80 -3.88 -7.59
C SER A 582 -13.49 -5.13 -8.13
N LYS A 583 -13.19 -6.29 -7.57
CA LYS A 583 -13.78 -7.56 -7.99
C LYS A 583 -14.67 -8.10 -6.89
N THR A 584 -15.93 -8.35 -7.20
CA THR A 584 -16.88 -9.03 -6.31
C THR A 584 -16.41 -10.46 -6.03
N SER A 585 -16.88 -11.04 -4.92
CA SER A 585 -16.68 -12.45 -4.58
C SER A 585 -17.16 -13.44 -5.67
N ALA A 586 -18.02 -13.01 -6.60
CA ALA A 586 -18.47 -13.80 -7.75
C ALA A 586 -17.56 -13.65 -9.00
N GLY A 587 -16.41 -13.01 -8.86
CA GLY A 587 -15.45 -12.79 -9.94
C GLY A 587 -15.85 -11.71 -10.95
N LYS A 588 -16.91 -10.94 -10.67
CA LYS A 588 -17.37 -9.83 -11.51
C LYS A 588 -16.77 -8.51 -11.06
N TYR A 589 -16.57 -7.58 -11.98
CA TYR A 589 -15.87 -6.33 -11.75
C TYR A 589 -16.87 -5.20 -11.47
N ASN A 590 -16.63 -4.46 -10.40
CA ASN A 590 -17.26 -3.18 -10.13
C ASN A 590 -16.31 -2.09 -10.65
N LEU A 591 -16.76 -1.32 -11.62
CA LEU A 591 -15.98 -0.26 -12.23
C LEU A 591 -16.39 1.08 -11.64
N THR A 592 -15.42 1.94 -11.38
CA THR A 592 -15.65 3.33 -10.98
C THR A 592 -14.91 4.24 -11.95
N ASN A 593 -15.66 5.07 -12.69
CA ASN A 593 -15.10 5.98 -13.68
C ASN A 593 -14.24 7.05 -12.99
N THR A 594 -13.06 7.31 -13.54
CA THR A 594 -12.01 8.12 -12.91
C THR A 594 -11.89 9.54 -13.46
N LYS A 595 -12.97 10.12 -14.02
CA LYS A 595 -13.03 11.45 -14.67
C LYS A 595 -12.37 12.63 -13.92
N LEU A 596 -11.97 12.44 -12.66
CA LEU A 596 -11.30 13.42 -11.79
C LEU A 596 -9.76 13.32 -11.76
N ILE A 597 -9.16 12.27 -12.32
CA ILE A 597 -7.69 12.03 -12.34
C ILE A 597 -7.18 11.79 -13.76
N THR A 598 -8.08 11.62 -14.73
CA THR A 598 -7.74 11.47 -16.14
C THR A 598 -7.66 12.80 -16.88
N GLY A 599 -6.68 12.94 -17.78
CA GLY A 599 -6.62 13.98 -18.82
C GLY A 599 -6.81 13.36 -20.20
N GLY A 600 -7.23 14.15 -21.18
CA GLY A 600 -7.38 13.71 -22.58
C GLY A 600 -8.82 13.69 -23.09
N GLY A 601 -9.03 13.12 -24.29
CA GLY A 601 -10.32 13.06 -24.98
C GLY A 601 -10.19 12.79 -26.47
N PHE A 602 -11.30 12.95 -27.21
CA PHE A 602 -11.33 12.86 -28.67
C PHE A 602 -10.71 14.10 -29.32
N VAL A 603 -9.94 13.86 -30.36
CA VAL A 603 -9.22 14.86 -31.15
C VAL A 603 -9.45 14.58 -32.62
N ASP A 604 -9.72 15.62 -33.41
CA ASP A 604 -9.68 15.52 -34.87
C ASP A 604 -8.37 16.12 -35.37
N LEU A 605 -7.54 15.30 -36.03
CA LEU A 605 -6.20 15.64 -36.48
C LEU A 605 -6.22 16.02 -37.97
N ASP A 606 -5.86 17.27 -38.27
CA ASP A 606 -5.69 17.75 -39.65
C ASP A 606 -4.35 17.27 -40.23
N GLY A 607 -4.38 16.16 -40.98
CA GLY A 607 -3.19 15.53 -41.57
C GLY A 607 -2.54 14.49 -40.65
N GLU A 608 -1.48 13.83 -41.11
CA GLU A 608 -0.75 12.85 -40.28
C GLU A 608 0.08 13.57 -39.22
N VAL A 609 -0.18 13.24 -37.96
CA VAL A 609 0.44 13.88 -36.79
C VAL A 609 0.97 12.81 -35.85
N GLN A 610 2.19 13.01 -35.35
CA GLN A 610 2.75 12.21 -34.27
C GLN A 610 2.07 12.52 -32.93
N ILE A 611 1.44 11.52 -32.34
CA ILE A 611 0.67 11.64 -31.09
C ILE A 611 1.40 11.09 -29.85
N VAL A 612 2.42 10.27 -30.05
CA VAL A 612 3.30 9.77 -28.97
C VAL A 612 4.75 9.91 -29.42
N MET A 613 5.57 10.43 -28.50
CA MET A 613 7.01 10.53 -28.60
C MET A 613 7.62 9.65 -27.51
N SER A 614 8.81 9.11 -27.76
CA SER A 614 9.60 8.25 -26.86
C SER A 614 9.95 8.84 -25.46
N ASP A 615 9.35 9.95 -25.04
CA ASP A 615 9.37 10.49 -23.67
C ASP A 615 8.09 11.22 -23.22
N ARG A 616 7.12 11.40 -24.12
CA ARG A 616 5.99 12.33 -23.97
C ARG A 616 4.79 11.88 -24.78
N VAL A 617 3.59 12.02 -24.21
CA VAL A 617 2.33 11.88 -24.97
C VAL A 617 1.96 13.25 -25.52
N ARG A 618 1.86 13.40 -26.85
CA ARG A 618 1.62 14.69 -27.51
C ARG A 618 0.27 14.66 -28.24
N PHE A 619 -0.81 15.19 -27.67
CA PHE A 619 -1.76 16.03 -28.43
C PHE A 619 -2.78 16.78 -27.54
N LEU A 620 -3.43 17.77 -28.16
CA LEU A 620 -4.44 18.77 -27.70
C LEU A 620 -3.97 20.06 -27.04
N PHE A 621 -2.81 20.14 -26.37
CA PHE A 621 -2.47 21.36 -25.60
C PHE A 621 -0.99 21.76 -25.59
N ASN A 622 -0.18 21.43 -26.60
CA ASN A 622 1.26 21.76 -26.64
C ASN A 622 2.11 21.34 -25.40
N ASN A 623 1.52 20.64 -24.40
CA ASN A 623 2.03 20.39 -23.04
C ASN A 623 1.46 19.08 -22.43
N GLY A 624 1.29 18.00 -23.21
CA GLY A 624 0.81 16.71 -22.67
C GLY A 624 1.76 16.12 -21.59
N PRO A 625 1.31 15.12 -20.82
CA PRO A 625 2.08 14.58 -19.71
C PRO A 625 3.35 13.86 -20.20
N LYS A 626 4.39 13.89 -19.38
CA LYS A 626 5.62 13.14 -19.63
C LYS A 626 5.42 11.67 -19.27
N ALA A 627 6.07 10.77 -19.99
CA ALA A 627 6.15 9.35 -19.63
C ALA A 627 7.50 9.07 -18.93
N ASN A 628 7.57 7.98 -18.15
CA ASN A 628 8.80 7.49 -17.53
C ASN A 628 8.84 5.94 -17.55
N ASP A 629 9.91 5.35 -16.99
CA ASP A 629 10.11 3.89 -16.97
C ASP A 629 9.01 3.11 -16.22
N SER A 630 8.06 3.78 -15.55
CA SER A 630 6.91 3.17 -14.87
C SER A 630 5.56 3.48 -15.55
N THR A 631 5.56 4.19 -16.68
CA THR A 631 4.34 4.48 -17.44
C THR A 631 3.89 3.23 -18.19
N VAL A 632 2.61 2.90 -18.10
CA VAL A 632 1.99 1.82 -18.88
C VAL A 632 1.10 2.42 -19.95
N MET A 633 1.25 2.00 -21.21
CA MET A 633 0.49 2.52 -22.35
C MET A 633 -0.25 1.40 -23.07
N VAL A 634 -1.54 1.58 -23.31
CA VAL A 634 -2.39 0.73 -24.15
C VAL A 634 -2.57 1.45 -25.49
N VAL A 635 -2.20 0.80 -26.59
CA VAL A 635 -2.39 1.32 -27.96
C VAL A 635 -3.36 0.40 -28.69
N ILE A 636 -4.49 0.93 -29.12
CA ILE A 636 -5.46 0.23 -29.96
C ILE A 636 -5.23 0.74 -31.38
N ASP A 637 -4.89 -0.17 -32.29
CA ASP A 637 -4.63 0.16 -33.69
C ASP A 637 -5.92 0.42 -34.50
N GLU A 638 -5.76 0.69 -35.80
CA GLU A 638 -6.87 0.95 -36.72
C GLU A 638 -7.82 -0.24 -36.92
N ASP A 639 -7.35 -1.47 -36.71
CA ASP A 639 -8.16 -2.68 -36.77
C ASP A 639 -8.91 -2.94 -35.44
N GLY A 640 -8.64 -2.13 -34.42
CA GLY A 640 -9.18 -2.26 -33.07
C GLY A 640 -8.40 -3.24 -32.21
N ASP A 641 -7.21 -3.66 -32.66
CA ASP A 641 -6.36 -4.61 -31.95
C ASP A 641 -5.44 -3.87 -30.94
N PRO A 642 -5.43 -4.29 -29.66
CA PRO A 642 -4.72 -3.61 -28.58
C PRO A 642 -3.33 -4.20 -28.33
N THR A 643 -2.36 -3.33 -28.05
CA THR A 643 -1.01 -3.68 -27.60
C THR A 643 -0.64 -2.88 -26.35
N VAL A 644 0.00 -3.52 -25.36
CA VAL A 644 0.41 -2.85 -24.11
C VAL A 644 1.92 -2.73 -24.00
N TYR A 645 2.39 -1.51 -23.70
CA TYR A 645 3.79 -1.14 -23.51
C TYR A 645 4.02 -0.69 -22.07
N THR A 646 5.17 -1.02 -21.49
CA THR A 646 5.53 -0.62 -20.12
C THR A 646 6.91 -0.01 -20.09
N GLY A 647 7.00 1.21 -19.57
CA GLY A 647 8.21 1.99 -19.51
C GLY A 647 8.40 2.84 -20.76
N VAL A 648 8.88 4.06 -20.55
CA VAL A 648 9.01 5.07 -21.60
C VAL A 648 9.94 4.68 -22.75
N LYS A 649 10.84 3.72 -22.52
CA LYS A 649 11.75 3.15 -23.53
C LYS A 649 11.15 2.02 -24.37
N GLU A 650 9.94 1.58 -24.04
CA GLU A 650 9.27 0.52 -24.78
C GLU A 650 8.04 1.07 -25.54
N ILE A 651 7.71 2.35 -25.34
CA ILE A 651 6.54 3.00 -25.95
C ILE A 651 6.86 3.42 -27.39
N PRO A 652 6.16 2.90 -28.42
CA PRO A 652 6.43 3.27 -29.80
C PRO A 652 6.05 4.71 -30.08
N ASP A 653 6.65 5.29 -31.12
CA ASP A 653 6.14 6.53 -31.68
C ASP A 653 4.85 6.20 -32.45
N ILE A 654 3.80 7.02 -32.29
CA ILE A 654 2.50 6.74 -32.91
C ILE A 654 2.12 7.93 -33.79
N TYR A 655 1.72 7.67 -35.03
CA TYR A 655 1.26 8.66 -35.99
C TYR A 655 -0.19 8.38 -36.39
N ALA A 656 -0.99 9.43 -36.52
CA ALA A 656 -2.38 9.28 -36.95
C ALA A 656 -2.92 10.55 -37.62
N SER A 657 -3.93 10.40 -38.47
CA SER A 657 -4.75 11.48 -39.02
C SER A 657 -6.24 11.24 -38.76
N GLY A 658 -7.06 12.30 -38.72
CA GLY A 658 -8.49 12.18 -38.43
C GLY A 658 -8.80 11.99 -36.94
N ALA A 659 -9.89 11.28 -36.62
CA ALA A 659 -10.39 11.17 -35.26
C ALA A 659 -9.57 10.17 -34.43
N VAL A 660 -8.96 10.64 -33.34
CA VAL A 660 -8.17 9.82 -32.41
C VAL A 660 -8.59 10.11 -30.99
N ARG A 661 -8.57 9.10 -30.13
CA ARG A 661 -8.84 9.23 -28.70
C ARG A 661 -7.58 8.96 -27.90
N VAL A 662 -7.18 9.91 -27.06
CA VAL A 662 -6.04 9.75 -26.14
C VAL A 662 -6.48 10.11 -24.74
N GLU A 663 -6.31 9.19 -23.79
CA GLU A 663 -6.61 9.40 -22.37
C GLU A 663 -5.44 8.95 -21.50
N TRP A 664 -5.21 9.62 -20.38
CA TRP A 664 -4.13 9.27 -19.46
C TRP A 664 -4.51 9.53 -18.01
N VAL A 665 -3.78 8.89 -17.10
CA VAL A 665 -3.83 9.09 -15.64
C VAL A 665 -2.49 9.66 -15.20
N GLU A 666 -2.47 10.86 -14.63
CA GLU A 666 -1.23 11.46 -14.13
C GLU A 666 -0.94 11.05 -12.67
N ASN A 667 0.34 10.91 -12.33
CA ASN A 667 0.78 10.88 -10.95
C ASN A 667 0.91 12.31 -10.40
N THR A 668 1.09 12.43 -9.07
CA THR A 668 1.25 13.72 -8.38
C THR A 668 2.46 14.54 -8.82
N SER A 669 3.39 13.93 -9.58
CA SER A 669 4.58 14.58 -10.14
C SER A 669 4.38 15.07 -11.58
N GLY A 670 3.18 14.94 -12.15
CA GLY A 670 2.85 15.38 -13.51
C GLY A 670 3.34 14.44 -14.63
N TYR A 671 3.71 13.20 -14.29
CA TYR A 671 4.00 12.15 -15.27
C TYR A 671 2.78 11.26 -15.46
N ALA A 672 2.52 10.82 -16.69
CA ALA A 672 1.50 9.81 -16.96
C ALA A 672 1.91 8.49 -16.31
N LYS A 673 1.06 7.96 -15.43
CA LYS A 673 1.17 6.61 -14.89
C LYS A 673 0.55 5.58 -15.85
N TYR A 674 -0.58 5.94 -16.46
CA TYR A 674 -1.30 5.12 -17.45
C TYR A 674 -1.69 5.97 -18.64
N VAL A 675 -1.61 5.42 -19.85
CA VAL A 675 -2.00 6.08 -21.10
C VAL A 675 -2.76 5.09 -21.97
N ALA A 676 -3.83 5.54 -22.62
CA ALA A 676 -4.53 4.80 -23.66
C ALA A 676 -4.60 5.67 -24.92
N VAL A 677 -4.26 5.06 -26.05
CA VAL A 677 -4.31 5.66 -27.38
C VAL A 677 -5.19 4.76 -28.24
N ASP A 678 -6.28 5.28 -28.77
CA ASP A 678 -7.23 4.54 -29.59
C ASP A 678 -7.31 5.16 -30.98
N LEU A 679 -6.80 4.39 -31.95
CA LEU A 679 -6.64 4.73 -33.36
C LEU A 679 -7.76 4.13 -34.22
N SER A 680 -8.72 3.43 -33.64
CA SER A 680 -9.77 2.71 -34.41
C SER A 680 -10.67 3.63 -35.25
N ASP A 681 -10.78 4.90 -34.87
CA ASP A 681 -11.51 5.94 -35.61
C ASP A 681 -10.60 6.81 -36.52
N ALA A 682 -9.29 6.51 -36.57
CA ALA A 682 -8.33 7.29 -37.35
C ALA A 682 -8.55 7.08 -38.87
N THR A 683 -8.29 8.12 -39.65
CA THR A 683 -8.32 8.04 -41.12
C THR A 683 -7.09 7.33 -41.69
N THR A 684 -5.93 7.55 -41.07
CA THR A 684 -4.70 6.80 -41.29
C THR A 684 -3.98 6.65 -39.95
N SER A 685 -3.29 5.53 -39.72
CA SER A 685 -2.48 5.35 -38.51
C SER A 685 -1.19 4.58 -38.81
N SER A 686 -0.15 4.83 -38.01
CA SER A 686 1.04 3.98 -37.98
C SER A 686 1.65 3.95 -36.57
N VAL A 687 2.12 2.77 -36.16
CA VAL A 687 2.83 2.55 -34.89
C VAL A 687 4.28 2.22 -35.24
N ASP A 688 5.18 3.15 -34.94
CA ASP A 688 6.59 3.12 -35.28
C ASP A 688 7.36 2.59 -34.04
N ASP A 689 7.61 1.28 -33.98
CA ASP A 689 8.42 0.66 -32.90
C ASP A 689 9.70 1.46 -32.61
N GLN A 690 10.06 1.62 -31.32
CA GLN A 690 11.17 2.48 -30.91
C GLN A 690 12.46 2.17 -31.67
N ALA A 691 13.14 3.25 -32.04
CA ALA A 691 14.50 3.20 -32.54
C ALA A 691 15.42 2.58 -31.47
N VAL A 692 16.03 1.44 -31.78
CA VAL A 692 17.07 0.82 -30.94
C VAL A 692 18.43 1.52 -31.02
N ALA A 693 18.54 2.50 -31.93
CA ALA A 693 19.69 3.36 -32.10
C ALA A 693 19.25 4.69 -32.74
N ASP A 694 19.91 5.77 -32.33
CA ASP A 694 19.67 7.10 -32.87
C ASP A 694 20.07 7.13 -34.35
N TYR A 695 21.24 6.55 -34.66
CA TYR A 695 21.80 6.58 -36.01
C TYR A 695 22.45 5.25 -36.43
N LEU A 696 22.21 4.86 -37.68
CA LEU A 696 22.80 3.71 -38.36
C LEU A 696 23.47 4.16 -39.66
N MET A 697 24.79 4.02 -39.78
CA MET A 697 25.52 4.24 -41.05
C MET A 697 25.94 2.91 -41.67
N LEU A 698 25.60 2.70 -42.94
CA LEU A 698 25.97 1.49 -43.67
C LEU A 698 27.40 1.57 -44.20
N LEU A 699 28.25 0.59 -43.86
CA LEU A 699 29.67 0.59 -44.25
C LEU A 699 29.99 -0.44 -45.33
N LYS A 700 29.64 -1.71 -45.14
CA LYS A 700 30.03 -2.76 -46.09
C LYS A 700 29.14 -4.00 -45.99
N PRO A 701 28.59 -4.51 -47.10
CA PRO A 701 27.94 -5.81 -47.10
C PRO A 701 28.92 -6.96 -46.86
N THR A 702 28.46 -8.01 -46.20
CA THR A 702 29.14 -9.30 -46.12
C THR A 702 28.44 -10.32 -47.02
N PRO A 703 29.08 -11.46 -47.38
CA PRO A 703 28.42 -12.51 -48.17
C PRO A 703 27.25 -13.23 -47.45
N ASN A 704 27.04 -12.96 -46.16
CA ASN A 704 26.07 -13.66 -45.34
C ASN A 704 24.68 -13.02 -45.43
N LYS A 705 23.64 -13.85 -45.54
CA LYS A 705 22.23 -13.45 -45.46
C LYS A 705 21.39 -14.51 -44.75
N THR A 706 20.22 -14.12 -44.27
CA THR A 706 19.24 -15.00 -43.63
C THR A 706 17.82 -14.60 -44.03
N VAL A 707 16.83 -15.48 -43.81
CA VAL A 707 15.42 -15.25 -44.17
C VAL A 707 14.55 -15.61 -42.97
N ILE A 708 13.65 -14.70 -42.57
CA ILE A 708 12.71 -14.88 -41.47
C ILE A 708 11.34 -14.35 -41.90
N ALA A 709 10.28 -15.17 -41.77
CA ALA A 709 8.89 -14.75 -42.02
C ALA A 709 8.68 -13.99 -43.35
N ASP A 710 9.23 -14.53 -44.44
CA ASP A 710 9.21 -13.99 -45.80
C ASP A 710 10.12 -12.78 -46.09
N ASP A 711 10.75 -12.18 -45.07
CA ASP A 711 11.74 -11.12 -45.23
C ASP A 711 13.18 -11.67 -45.36
N THR A 712 13.96 -11.06 -46.26
CA THR A 712 15.40 -11.36 -46.41
C THR A 712 16.23 -10.31 -45.68
N TYR A 713 17.20 -10.76 -44.89
CA TYR A 713 18.13 -9.90 -44.16
C TYR A 713 19.57 -10.17 -44.61
N TYR A 714 20.33 -9.11 -44.91
CA TYR A 714 21.72 -9.16 -45.31
C TYR A 714 22.62 -8.71 -44.16
N GLN A 715 23.73 -9.40 -43.93
CA GLN A 715 24.66 -9.01 -42.88
C GLN A 715 25.59 -7.90 -43.36
N TYR A 716 25.59 -6.77 -42.66
CA TYR A 716 26.39 -5.58 -42.95
C TYR A 716 27.32 -5.23 -41.79
N LYS A 717 28.47 -4.67 -42.15
CA LYS A 717 29.24 -3.80 -41.26
C LYS A 717 28.57 -2.44 -41.20
N VAL A 718 28.33 -1.96 -39.99
CA VAL A 718 27.57 -0.73 -39.72
C VAL A 718 28.23 0.04 -38.58
N ILE A 719 28.06 1.35 -38.56
CA ILE A 719 28.24 2.15 -37.34
C ILE A 719 26.85 2.36 -36.76
N ILE A 720 26.65 1.97 -35.51
CA ILE A 720 25.40 2.16 -34.78
C ILE A 720 25.72 2.87 -33.46
N ASP A 721 25.13 4.03 -33.21
CA ASP A 721 25.41 4.93 -32.06
C ASP A 721 26.91 5.16 -31.79
N GLY A 722 27.68 5.31 -32.87
CA GLY A 722 29.11 5.61 -32.78
C GLY A 722 30.01 4.39 -32.55
N GLU A 723 29.48 3.17 -32.51
CA GLU A 723 30.26 1.94 -32.46
C GLU A 723 30.21 1.17 -33.79
N GLU A 724 31.36 0.72 -34.29
CA GLU A 724 31.42 -0.16 -35.47
C GLU A 724 31.10 -1.61 -35.07
N THR A 725 30.05 -2.18 -35.65
CA THR A 725 29.61 -3.56 -35.39
C THR A 725 29.11 -4.26 -36.66
N THR A 726 28.60 -5.49 -36.50
CA THR A 726 28.00 -6.27 -37.57
C THR A 726 26.53 -6.56 -37.25
N LYS A 727 25.59 -6.18 -38.12
CA LYS A 727 24.14 -6.41 -37.96
C LYS A 727 23.55 -7.09 -39.20
N TYR A 728 22.43 -7.79 -39.03
CA TYR A 728 21.58 -8.23 -40.14
C TYR A 728 20.55 -7.14 -40.42
N VAL A 729 20.46 -6.67 -41.66
CA VAL A 729 19.61 -5.54 -42.07
C VAL A 729 18.65 -6.02 -43.16
N VAL A 730 17.36 -5.70 -43.04
CA VAL A 730 16.33 -6.10 -44.02
C VAL A 730 16.63 -5.55 -45.41
N ASP A 731 16.30 -6.32 -46.45
CA ASP A 731 16.58 -6.02 -47.87
C ASP A 731 16.11 -4.62 -48.28
N GLU A 732 14.95 -4.18 -47.80
CA GLU A 732 14.35 -2.87 -48.12
C GLU A 732 15.23 -1.67 -47.74
N ILE A 733 16.01 -1.77 -46.65
CA ILE A 733 16.92 -0.70 -46.24
C ILE A 733 18.18 -0.68 -47.12
N VAL A 734 18.60 -1.84 -47.61
CA VAL A 734 19.90 -2.03 -48.28
C VAL A 734 19.78 -2.16 -49.81
N ASP A 735 18.58 -1.97 -50.35
CA ASP A 735 18.32 -2.02 -51.80
C ASP A 735 19.07 -0.86 -52.48
N GLY A 736 20.12 -1.20 -53.24
CA GLY A 736 21.03 -0.25 -53.89
C GLY A 736 22.49 -0.25 -53.40
N ASN A 737 22.83 -0.93 -52.29
CA ASN A 737 24.21 -1.09 -51.78
C ASN A 737 25.00 0.24 -51.58
N VAL A 738 24.35 1.34 -51.22
CA VAL A 738 25.05 2.63 -51.12
C VAL A 738 25.75 2.73 -49.77
N ARG A 739 27.05 2.92 -49.81
CA ARG A 739 27.92 3.03 -48.64
C ARG A 739 27.98 4.48 -48.17
N GLY A 740 27.94 4.67 -46.86
CA GLY A 740 28.02 6.00 -46.27
C GLY A 740 26.67 6.72 -46.18
N ASP A 741 25.57 6.01 -46.45
CA ASP A 741 24.22 6.49 -46.14
C ASP A 741 23.99 6.39 -44.63
N LEU A 742 23.43 7.47 -44.07
CA LEU A 742 22.99 7.53 -42.68
C LEU A 742 21.49 7.33 -42.60
N TYR A 743 21.07 6.52 -41.64
CA TYR A 743 19.68 6.26 -41.31
C TYR A 743 19.43 6.64 -39.85
N TYR A 744 18.21 7.03 -39.56
CA TYR A 744 17.71 7.27 -38.22
C TYR A 744 16.46 6.42 -37.98
N ASN A 745 15.95 6.44 -36.75
CA ASN A 745 14.78 5.66 -36.36
C ASN A 745 14.97 4.15 -36.63
N VAL A 746 16.10 3.63 -36.14
CA VAL A 746 16.60 2.29 -36.48
C VAL A 746 15.89 1.25 -35.63
N LYS A 747 15.10 0.36 -36.23
CA LYS A 747 14.34 -0.68 -35.53
C LYS A 747 15.07 -2.01 -35.51
N GLU A 748 14.96 -2.76 -34.43
CA GLU A 748 15.59 -4.08 -34.30
C GLU A 748 14.65 -5.10 -33.65
N ASN A 749 14.59 -6.31 -34.18
CA ASN A 749 13.79 -7.39 -33.60
C ASN A 749 14.52 -8.08 -32.42
N SER A 750 13.81 -8.97 -31.73
CA SER A 750 14.32 -9.73 -30.57
C SER A 750 15.57 -10.60 -30.83
N LYS A 751 15.99 -10.82 -32.09
CA LYS A 751 17.23 -11.53 -32.46
C LYS A 751 18.39 -10.60 -32.76
N GLY A 752 18.12 -9.32 -32.72
CA GLY A 752 19.08 -8.28 -32.97
C GLY A 752 19.25 -7.89 -34.45
N TYR A 753 18.22 -8.09 -35.27
CA TYR A 753 18.26 -7.76 -36.70
C TYR A 753 17.50 -6.47 -36.97
N ILE A 754 18.07 -5.59 -37.79
CA ILE A 754 17.49 -4.33 -38.19
C ILE A 754 16.31 -4.59 -39.13
N THR A 755 15.11 -4.20 -38.70
CA THR A 755 13.82 -4.46 -39.38
C THR A 755 13.27 -3.23 -40.08
N GLY A 756 13.75 -2.04 -39.77
CA GLY A 756 13.31 -0.77 -40.38
C GLY A 756 14.27 0.35 -40.01
N ALA A 757 14.43 1.35 -40.89
CA ALA A 757 15.14 2.60 -40.60
C ALA A 757 14.74 3.64 -41.67
N LYS A 758 14.78 4.93 -41.32
CA LYS A 758 14.50 6.04 -42.26
C LYS A 758 15.81 6.63 -42.74
N LYS A 759 15.97 6.81 -44.05
CA LYS A 759 17.19 7.37 -44.65
C LYS A 759 17.20 8.89 -44.53
N PHE A 760 18.35 9.48 -44.17
CA PHE A 760 18.54 10.94 -44.28
C PHE A 760 18.57 11.38 -45.76
N GLY A 761 17.93 12.49 -46.12
CA GLY A 761 17.85 12.98 -47.51
C GLY A 761 16.62 12.55 -48.33
N ASP A 762 15.65 11.84 -47.74
CA ASP A 762 14.38 11.51 -48.42
C ASP A 762 13.31 12.58 -48.16
N LYS A 763 12.69 13.07 -49.24
CA LYS A 763 11.88 14.31 -49.28
C LYS A 763 10.59 14.34 -48.43
N ASP A 764 10.26 13.27 -47.72
CA ASP A 764 8.96 13.08 -47.05
C ASP A 764 9.03 13.12 -45.51
N THR A 765 10.14 13.54 -44.89
CA THR A 765 10.31 13.44 -43.43
C THR A 765 10.17 14.79 -42.70
N GLN A 766 9.12 14.95 -41.89
CA GLN A 766 8.87 16.13 -41.03
C GLN A 766 9.60 16.03 -39.68
N ILE A 767 10.92 15.87 -39.67
CA ILE A 767 11.72 16.26 -38.50
C ILE A 767 12.20 17.67 -38.77
N ALA A 768 11.72 18.59 -37.96
CA ALA A 768 11.76 20.03 -38.19
C ALA A 768 13.20 20.56 -38.33
N TRP A 769 13.47 21.26 -39.44
CA TRP A 769 14.61 22.18 -39.67
C TRP A 769 16.04 21.64 -39.50
N ILE A 770 16.42 20.63 -40.29
CA ILE A 770 17.84 20.35 -40.61
C ILE A 770 17.94 20.16 -42.12
N ASP A 771 18.56 21.10 -42.84
CA ASP A 771 18.81 20.98 -44.27
C ASP A 771 19.80 19.82 -44.51
N ASP A 772 19.45 18.88 -45.38
CA ASP A 772 20.27 17.72 -45.74
C ASP A 772 21.61 18.15 -46.40
N ILE A 773 22.67 18.41 -45.62
CA ILE A 773 23.96 18.87 -46.18
C ILE A 773 24.73 17.70 -46.82
N ALA A 774 24.50 17.43 -48.10
CA ALA A 774 25.34 16.51 -48.88
C ALA A 774 26.58 17.23 -49.45
N MET A 775 27.78 16.83 -49.02
CA MET A 775 29.05 17.46 -49.43
C MET A 775 29.60 16.84 -50.74
N VAL A 776 29.08 17.25 -51.89
CA VAL A 776 29.53 16.67 -53.18
C VAL A 776 30.91 17.19 -53.63
N GLY A 777 31.44 18.26 -53.01
CA GLY A 777 32.86 18.59 -53.06
C GLY A 777 33.28 19.83 -52.28
N GLY A 778 33.88 19.64 -51.10
CA GLY A 778 34.10 20.72 -50.13
C GLY A 778 35.51 20.82 -49.56
N THR A 779 35.74 21.87 -48.77
CA THR A 779 36.95 22.00 -47.94
C THR A 779 36.59 22.00 -46.46
N ILE A 780 37.34 21.21 -45.68
CA ILE A 780 37.21 21.17 -44.23
C ILE A 780 38.41 21.91 -43.65
N SER A 781 38.16 22.99 -42.93
CA SER A 781 39.21 23.84 -42.36
C SER A 781 39.05 24.01 -40.86
N TYR A 782 40.15 24.32 -40.17
CA TYR A 782 40.14 24.61 -38.73
C TYR A 782 40.81 25.94 -38.46
N SER A 783 40.06 26.87 -37.85
CA SER A 783 40.56 28.18 -37.44
C SER A 783 39.91 28.61 -36.11
N ASP A 784 40.67 29.31 -35.27
CA ASP A 784 40.20 29.91 -34.01
C ASP A 784 39.41 29.01 -33.04
N GLY A 785 39.60 27.70 -33.10
CA GLY A 785 38.93 26.76 -32.19
C GLY A 785 37.81 25.94 -32.83
N THR A 786 37.40 26.30 -34.04
CA THR A 786 36.21 25.80 -34.75
C THR A 786 36.61 25.09 -36.04
N VAL A 787 35.91 24.01 -36.40
CA VAL A 787 35.96 23.46 -37.75
C VAL A 787 34.85 24.05 -38.60
N THR A 788 35.19 24.46 -39.81
CA THR A 788 34.24 24.93 -40.82
C THR A 788 34.25 23.96 -41.99
N ILE A 789 33.05 23.56 -42.41
CA ILE A 789 32.81 22.80 -43.63
C ILE A 789 32.23 23.77 -44.64
N VAL A 790 32.82 23.80 -45.83
CA VAL A 790 32.45 24.68 -46.93
C VAL A 790 32.09 23.80 -48.12
N ASP A 791 30.95 24.06 -48.75
CA ASP A 791 30.48 23.37 -49.95
C ASP A 791 31.22 23.86 -51.23
N GLU A 792 30.74 23.46 -52.42
CA GLU A 792 31.33 23.90 -53.69
C GLU A 792 31.14 25.40 -53.97
N GLU A 793 30.12 26.03 -53.38
CA GLU A 793 29.77 27.44 -53.61
C GLU A 793 30.57 28.41 -52.72
N GLY A 794 31.33 27.88 -51.75
CA GLY A 794 32.23 28.66 -50.90
C GLY A 794 31.55 29.24 -49.67
N ASP A 795 30.30 28.83 -49.40
CA ASP A 795 29.54 29.26 -48.24
C ASP A 795 29.86 28.36 -47.05
N ALA A 796 30.19 28.99 -45.92
CA ALA A 796 30.47 28.29 -44.67
C ALA A 796 29.13 27.89 -44.04
N GLU A 797 28.75 26.63 -44.20
CA GLU A 797 27.43 26.20 -43.78
C GLU A 797 27.36 25.84 -42.29
N MET A 798 28.48 25.54 -41.61
CA MET A 798 28.44 25.11 -40.20
C MET A 798 29.67 25.44 -39.33
N ILE A 799 29.41 25.62 -38.03
CA ILE A 799 30.40 25.82 -36.96
C ILE A 799 30.43 24.56 -36.07
N ILE A 800 31.52 23.80 -36.15
CA ILE A 800 31.69 22.59 -35.31
C ILE A 800 32.55 22.93 -34.09
N SER A 801 32.00 22.66 -32.91
CA SER A 801 32.67 22.91 -31.63
C SER A 801 33.79 21.90 -31.36
N ALA A 802 34.64 22.20 -30.37
CA ALA A 802 35.68 21.26 -29.94
C ALA A 802 35.13 19.98 -29.28
N ASP A 803 33.91 20.04 -28.76
CA ASP A 803 33.27 18.97 -27.98
C ASP A 803 32.33 18.09 -28.83
N THR A 804 32.16 18.40 -30.12
CA THR A 804 31.36 17.62 -31.07
C THR A 804 31.92 16.21 -31.22
N LYS A 805 31.06 15.19 -31.11
CA LYS A 805 31.46 13.80 -31.40
C LYS A 805 31.50 13.58 -32.91
N THR A 806 32.68 13.31 -33.46
CA THR A 806 32.85 13.12 -34.91
C THR A 806 33.14 11.67 -35.26
N TYR A 807 32.41 11.14 -36.24
CA TYR A 807 32.54 9.81 -36.81
C TYR A 807 32.91 9.94 -38.29
N LEU A 808 34.18 9.71 -38.62
CA LEU A 808 34.70 9.81 -39.99
C LEU A 808 34.90 8.42 -40.59
N VAL A 809 34.47 8.24 -41.82
CA VAL A 809 34.71 7.07 -42.66
C VAL A 809 35.36 7.49 -43.96
N ILE A 810 36.52 6.93 -44.24
CA ILE A 810 37.26 7.15 -45.49
C ILE A 810 37.00 5.95 -46.39
N GLY A 811 36.39 6.19 -47.55
CA GLY A 811 36.05 5.18 -48.53
C GLY A 811 37.25 4.69 -49.35
N LYS A 812 37.05 3.58 -50.07
CA LYS A 812 38.08 2.92 -50.90
C LYS A 812 38.67 3.82 -52.00
N GLY A 813 37.87 4.75 -52.53
CA GLY A 813 38.28 5.67 -53.60
C GLY A 813 39.37 6.65 -53.17
N VAL A 814 39.57 6.82 -51.86
CA VAL A 814 40.41 7.87 -51.28
C VAL A 814 41.81 7.34 -50.95
N THR A 815 42.55 6.87 -51.95
CA THR A 815 43.87 6.22 -51.74
C THR A 815 44.88 7.11 -51.01
N GLU A 816 44.74 8.43 -51.14
CA GLU A 816 45.63 9.42 -50.54
C GLU A 816 45.46 9.57 -49.02
N LEU A 817 44.27 9.26 -48.48
CA LEU A 817 43.97 9.42 -47.05
C LEU A 817 43.89 8.08 -46.29
N LEU A 818 43.81 6.96 -46.99
CA LEU A 818 43.84 5.62 -46.38
C LEU A 818 45.26 5.27 -45.90
N LYS A 819 45.38 4.75 -44.66
CA LYS A 819 46.65 4.19 -44.16
C LYS A 819 46.97 2.86 -44.82
N ASP A 820 45.95 2.07 -45.13
CA ASP A 820 46.05 0.84 -45.92
C ASP A 820 45.34 1.03 -47.28
N PRO A 821 46.08 1.25 -48.38
CA PRO A 821 45.49 1.42 -49.72
C PRO A 821 44.70 0.19 -50.22
N ALA A 822 44.82 -0.97 -49.57
CA ALA A 822 44.05 -2.16 -49.89
C ALA A 822 42.75 -2.29 -49.07
N ALA A 823 42.56 -1.46 -48.04
CA ALA A 823 41.36 -1.47 -47.22
C ALA A 823 40.16 -0.99 -48.04
N ASP A 824 38.99 -1.61 -47.83
CA ASP A 824 37.79 -1.09 -48.44
C ASP A 824 37.36 0.22 -47.76
N TYR A 825 37.70 0.46 -46.50
CA TYR A 825 37.47 1.71 -45.76
C TYR A 825 38.31 1.76 -44.48
N GLU A 826 38.43 2.95 -43.90
CA GLU A 826 38.89 3.16 -42.53
C GLU A 826 37.91 4.01 -41.73
N THR A 827 37.70 3.63 -40.46
CA THR A 827 36.82 4.34 -39.52
C THR A 827 37.61 5.07 -38.44
N TYR A 828 37.12 6.23 -38.07
CA TYR A 828 37.68 7.11 -37.06
C TYR A 828 36.54 7.64 -36.19
N LEU A 829 36.28 6.94 -35.09
CA LEU A 829 35.10 7.14 -34.24
C LEU A 829 35.44 8.03 -33.04
N GLY A 830 34.61 9.04 -32.77
CA GLY A 830 34.77 9.96 -31.65
C GLY A 830 36.04 10.84 -31.73
N ILE A 831 36.51 11.16 -32.93
CA ILE A 831 37.67 12.04 -33.10
C ILE A 831 37.30 13.50 -32.80
N SER A 832 38.24 14.29 -32.30
CA SER A 832 38.02 15.73 -32.14
C SER A 832 37.92 16.42 -33.51
N ALA A 833 37.17 17.53 -33.59
CA ALA A 833 37.09 18.36 -34.79
C ALA A 833 38.48 18.79 -35.32
N ARG A 834 39.42 19.11 -34.42
CA ARG A 834 40.82 19.40 -34.78
C ARG A 834 41.53 18.23 -35.47
N ALA A 835 41.26 17.00 -35.02
CA ALA A 835 41.84 15.80 -35.60
C ALA A 835 41.25 15.55 -36.99
N LEU A 836 39.93 15.71 -37.16
CA LEU A 836 39.26 15.66 -38.47
C LEU A 836 39.93 16.61 -39.46
N ALA A 837 39.99 17.91 -39.14
CA ALA A 837 40.59 18.91 -40.04
C ALA A 837 42.09 18.67 -40.30
N GLY A 838 42.80 18.07 -39.34
CA GLY A 838 44.19 17.65 -39.52
C GLY A 838 44.35 16.49 -40.49
N MET A 839 43.38 15.57 -40.53
CA MET A 839 43.40 14.38 -41.39
C MET A 839 43.13 14.68 -42.86
N VAL A 840 42.26 15.64 -43.14
CA VAL A 840 41.89 16.05 -44.51
C VAL A 840 42.64 17.30 -44.98
N LYS A 841 43.63 17.75 -44.20
CA LYS A 841 44.36 18.99 -44.49
C LYS A 841 45.11 18.90 -45.81
N GLY A 842 44.87 19.87 -46.69
CA GLY A 842 45.51 19.92 -48.01
C GLY A 842 44.78 19.08 -49.06
N TYR A 843 43.54 18.67 -48.78
CA TYR A 843 42.68 17.97 -49.72
C TYR A 843 41.32 18.67 -49.84
N LYS A 844 40.77 18.71 -51.05
CA LYS A 844 39.33 18.88 -51.30
C LYS A 844 38.71 17.49 -51.25
N VAL A 845 37.58 17.34 -50.58
CA VAL A 845 36.97 16.04 -50.30
C VAL A 845 35.54 16.00 -50.82
N ASP A 846 35.14 14.87 -51.37
CA ASP A 846 33.79 14.61 -51.85
C ASP A 846 33.17 13.49 -51.00
N GLY A 847 31.87 13.59 -50.70
CA GLY A 847 31.13 12.56 -49.99
C GLY A 847 29.85 13.03 -49.30
N ASN A 848 29.51 12.40 -48.19
CA ASN A 848 28.32 12.73 -47.42
C ASN A 848 28.71 13.24 -46.02
N VAL A 849 28.04 14.28 -45.57
CA VAL A 849 28.16 14.81 -44.21
C VAL A 849 26.78 14.82 -43.60
N PHE A 850 26.65 14.40 -42.36
CA PHE A 850 25.41 14.47 -41.61
C PHE A 850 25.74 14.98 -40.22
N PHE A 851 24.88 15.80 -39.65
CA PHE A 851 25.15 16.46 -38.38
C PHE A 851 23.87 16.58 -37.56
N ASN A 852 24.05 16.66 -36.24
CA ASN A 852 22.98 16.92 -35.29
C ASN A 852 23.27 18.22 -34.53
N LEU A 853 22.24 19.00 -34.22
CA LEU A 853 22.35 20.28 -33.49
C LEU A 853 21.94 20.12 -32.02
N ASP A 854 22.31 21.07 -31.18
CA ASP A 854 21.97 21.04 -29.73
C ASP A 854 20.50 21.46 -29.47
N ASP A 855 19.91 22.28 -30.35
CA ASP A 855 18.51 22.74 -30.33
C ASP A 855 18.14 23.32 -31.72
N ASP A 856 16.84 23.50 -32.00
CA ASP A 856 16.28 23.95 -33.30
C ASP A 856 16.78 25.34 -33.75
N ASP A 857 17.30 26.15 -32.82
CA ASP A 857 17.83 27.51 -33.04
C ASP A 857 19.37 27.61 -32.83
N SER A 858 20.08 26.47 -32.76
CA SER A 858 21.52 26.42 -32.46
C SER A 858 22.38 26.26 -33.70
N ASP A 859 23.42 27.09 -33.86
CA ASP A 859 24.48 26.90 -34.87
C ASP A 859 25.55 25.87 -34.42
N VAL A 860 25.34 25.16 -33.30
CA VAL A 860 26.33 24.28 -32.66
C VAL A 860 26.02 22.81 -32.91
N VAL A 861 26.93 22.14 -33.60
CA VAL A 861 26.85 20.69 -33.90
C VAL A 861 27.23 19.84 -32.67
N THR A 862 26.37 18.90 -32.27
CA THR A 862 26.59 17.93 -31.18
C THR A 862 27.24 16.64 -31.66
N GLU A 863 26.78 16.11 -32.79
CA GLU A 863 27.32 14.89 -33.43
C GLU A 863 27.49 15.11 -34.94
N LEU A 864 28.54 14.51 -35.52
CA LEU A 864 28.93 14.71 -36.91
C LEU A 864 29.36 13.38 -37.53
N TYR A 865 28.68 12.94 -38.57
CA TYR A 865 28.96 11.74 -39.35
C TYR A 865 29.46 12.13 -40.74
N ILE A 866 30.60 11.61 -41.15
CA ILE A 866 31.23 11.96 -42.43
C ILE A 866 31.63 10.68 -43.15
N TYR A 867 31.18 10.54 -44.39
CA TYR A 867 31.69 9.55 -45.33
C TYR A 867 32.39 10.28 -46.48
N ILE A 868 33.70 10.06 -46.64
CA ILE A 868 34.47 10.61 -47.76
C ILE A 868 34.53 9.54 -48.86
N SER A 869 33.94 9.82 -50.02
CA SER A 869 34.00 8.97 -51.20
C SER A 869 35.22 9.23 -52.08
N ASP A 870 35.69 10.48 -52.14
CA ASP A 870 36.85 10.90 -52.93
C ASP A 870 37.64 12.03 -52.23
N ALA A 871 38.93 12.17 -52.54
CA ALA A 871 39.73 13.31 -52.11
C ALA A 871 40.82 13.68 -53.12
N VAL A 872 40.93 14.97 -53.41
CA VAL A 872 41.90 15.54 -54.34
C VAL A 872 42.85 16.46 -53.57
N GLU A 873 44.17 16.28 -53.71
CA GLU A 873 45.16 17.16 -53.09
C GLU A 873 44.96 18.60 -53.62
N VAL A 874 45.07 19.62 -52.76
CA VAL A 874 44.93 21.03 -53.14
C VAL A 874 46.14 21.86 -52.72
N ASP A 875 46.46 22.87 -53.52
CA ASP A 875 47.54 23.81 -53.24
C ASP A 875 47.15 24.80 -52.12
N ALA A 876 48.08 25.70 -51.77
CA ALA A 876 47.88 26.68 -50.71
C ALA A 876 46.74 27.68 -50.99
N ASP A 877 46.29 27.79 -52.25
CA ASP A 877 45.20 28.63 -52.70
C ASP A 877 43.87 27.86 -52.83
N GLY A 878 43.85 26.56 -52.48
CA GLY A 878 42.66 25.70 -52.50
C GLY A 878 42.33 25.12 -53.86
N ASN A 879 43.20 25.26 -54.86
CA ASN A 879 42.99 24.66 -56.18
C ASN A 879 43.51 23.23 -56.19
N PRO A 880 42.84 22.27 -56.87
CA PRO A 880 43.38 20.93 -57.08
C PRO A 880 44.83 20.97 -57.55
N VAL A 881 45.73 20.31 -56.81
CA VAL A 881 47.08 20.00 -57.28
C VAL A 881 46.89 19.02 -58.41
N ILE A 882 46.94 19.54 -59.64
CA ILE A 882 47.00 18.70 -60.82
C ILE A 882 48.32 17.92 -60.70
N PRO A 883 48.30 16.58 -60.54
CA PRO A 883 49.51 15.80 -60.67
C PRO A 883 50.10 16.10 -62.05
N ASP A 884 51.42 16.08 -62.21
CA ASP A 884 52.04 16.25 -63.53
C ASP A 884 51.68 15.04 -64.41
N GLU A 885 50.47 15.07 -64.96
CA GLU A 885 49.94 14.17 -65.94
C GLU A 885 50.00 14.91 -67.27
N GLY A 886 50.91 14.43 -68.12
CA GLY A 886 50.75 14.62 -69.55
C GLY A 886 49.32 14.23 -69.91
N GLY A 887 48.63 15.14 -70.60
CA GLY A 887 47.18 15.07 -70.74
C GLY A 887 46.67 13.71 -71.18
N ASP A 888 45.67 13.23 -70.47
CA ASP A 888 44.83 12.14 -70.93
C ASP A 888 43.51 12.70 -71.48
N GLU A 889 43.27 12.28 -72.71
CA GLU A 889 42.13 12.52 -73.56
C GLU A 889 40.84 11.89 -72.97
N PRO A 890 39.63 12.23 -73.46
CA PRO A 890 38.40 11.53 -73.08
C PRO A 890 38.59 10.00 -73.08
N GLU A 891 38.09 9.31 -72.05
CA GLU A 891 38.17 7.84 -71.96
C GLU A 891 37.56 7.20 -73.21
N THR A 892 38.43 6.77 -74.13
CA THR A 892 38.02 6.09 -75.36
C THR A 892 37.59 4.68 -75.02
N ILE A 893 36.32 4.38 -75.28
CA ILE A 893 35.77 3.03 -75.19
C ILE A 893 36.21 2.25 -76.42
N THR A 894 36.81 1.08 -76.20
CA THR A 894 37.24 0.17 -77.27
C THR A 894 36.41 -1.11 -77.27
N ILE A 895 35.80 -1.45 -78.40
CA ILE A 895 35.12 -2.74 -78.59
C ILE A 895 36.00 -3.64 -79.45
N THR A 896 36.50 -4.73 -78.86
CA THR A 896 37.20 -5.78 -79.61
C THR A 896 36.20 -6.80 -80.11
N VAL A 897 36.12 -6.94 -81.43
CA VAL A 897 35.23 -7.86 -82.12
C VAL A 897 36.01 -9.10 -82.53
N LYS A 898 35.72 -10.23 -81.89
CA LYS A 898 36.36 -11.52 -82.20
C LYS A 898 35.54 -12.31 -83.20
N ALA A 899 36.14 -12.68 -84.32
CA ALA A 899 35.49 -13.51 -85.32
C ALA A 899 35.89 -14.97 -85.14
N ILE A 900 34.96 -15.80 -84.67
CA ILE A 900 35.18 -17.23 -84.43
C ILE A 900 34.61 -18.02 -85.60
N VAL A 901 35.45 -18.71 -86.35
CA VAL A 901 35.02 -19.59 -87.44
C VAL A 901 34.85 -21.00 -86.90
N ASN A 902 33.70 -21.59 -87.19
CA ASN A 902 33.51 -23.02 -86.95
C ASN A 902 33.96 -23.80 -88.19
N LEU A 903 35.10 -24.50 -88.09
CA LEU A 903 35.67 -25.31 -89.18
C LEU A 903 35.05 -26.72 -89.25
N GLY A 904 34.10 -27.04 -88.35
CA GLY A 904 33.49 -28.35 -88.22
C GLY A 904 34.19 -29.27 -87.21
N ASN A 905 33.50 -30.34 -86.77
CA ASN A 905 33.99 -31.33 -85.79
C ASN A 905 34.47 -30.76 -84.43
N GLY A 906 33.93 -29.62 -84.00
CA GLY A 906 34.26 -28.99 -82.72
C GLY A 906 35.60 -28.24 -82.72
N VAL A 907 36.21 -28.03 -83.90
CA VAL A 907 37.38 -27.17 -84.05
C VAL A 907 36.93 -25.76 -84.42
N THR A 908 37.30 -24.79 -83.60
CA THR A 908 37.11 -23.37 -83.84
C THR A 908 38.45 -22.71 -84.08
N ASP A 909 38.51 -21.79 -85.04
CA ASP A 909 39.66 -20.92 -85.26
C ASP A 909 39.24 -19.45 -85.15
N THR A 910 40.18 -18.57 -84.86
CA THR A 910 39.92 -17.14 -84.68
C THR A 910 40.45 -16.40 -85.89
N LEU A 911 39.56 -15.69 -86.60
CA LEU A 911 39.97 -14.71 -87.60
C LEU A 911 40.48 -13.45 -86.89
N ASP A 912 41.21 -12.61 -87.63
CA ASP A 912 41.78 -11.36 -87.08
C ASP A 912 40.72 -10.55 -86.32
N ASP A 913 41.07 -10.16 -85.10
CA ASP A 913 40.22 -9.34 -84.24
C ASP A 913 40.07 -7.95 -84.88
N THR A 914 38.83 -7.48 -85.01
CA THR A 914 38.54 -6.12 -85.48
C THR A 914 38.30 -5.24 -84.26
N VAL A 915 39.02 -4.12 -84.18
CA VAL A 915 38.89 -3.19 -83.06
C VAL A 915 38.09 -1.97 -83.51
N ILE A 916 36.98 -1.71 -82.83
CA ILE A 916 36.25 -0.44 -82.92
C ILE A 916 36.75 0.41 -81.76
N ALA A 917 37.57 1.41 -82.04
CA ALA A 917 38.16 2.31 -81.05
C ALA A 917 37.53 3.69 -81.10
N ASP A 918 37.89 4.54 -80.15
CA ASP A 918 37.51 5.95 -80.06
C ASP A 918 36.00 6.19 -79.89
N LEU A 919 35.27 5.21 -79.34
CA LEU A 919 33.88 5.43 -78.92
C LEU A 919 33.86 6.20 -77.61
N THR A 920 32.80 6.96 -77.41
CA THR A 920 32.50 7.63 -76.15
C THR A 920 31.15 7.14 -75.62
N ALA A 921 30.82 7.47 -74.38
CA ALA A 921 29.52 7.12 -73.81
C ALA A 921 28.34 7.65 -74.66
N GLU A 922 28.53 8.75 -75.40
CA GLU A 922 27.52 9.36 -76.27
C GLU A 922 27.15 8.51 -77.49
N ASP A 923 28.02 7.58 -77.91
CA ASP A 923 27.76 6.71 -79.06
C ASP A 923 26.74 5.60 -78.76
N PHE A 924 26.43 5.36 -77.48
CA PHE A 924 25.47 4.35 -77.03
C PHE A 924 24.05 4.91 -76.96
N VAL A 925 23.26 4.73 -78.03
CA VAL A 925 21.84 5.15 -78.07
C VAL A 925 21.00 4.23 -77.18
N ASP A 926 20.23 4.81 -76.26
CA ASP A 926 19.47 4.09 -75.21
C ASP A 926 20.35 3.09 -74.42
N GLY A 927 21.61 3.48 -74.16
CA GLY A 927 22.59 2.69 -73.42
C GLY A 927 23.11 1.48 -74.20
N LYS A 928 22.88 1.40 -75.52
CA LYS A 928 23.31 0.27 -76.35
C LYS A 928 24.07 0.73 -77.59
N TYR A 929 25.14 0.01 -77.91
CA TYR A 929 25.87 0.15 -79.16
C TYR A 929 25.71 -1.11 -80.00
N ALA A 930 25.17 -0.97 -81.22
CA ALA A 930 25.00 -2.07 -82.14
C ALA A 930 26.31 -2.34 -82.88
N VAL A 931 26.99 -3.41 -82.50
CA VAL A 931 28.20 -3.88 -83.18
C VAL A 931 27.76 -4.71 -84.37
N GLU A 932 28.12 -4.30 -85.59
CA GLU A 932 27.91 -5.11 -86.79
C GLU A 932 29.00 -6.17 -86.93
N ALA A 933 28.63 -7.34 -87.43
CA ALA A 933 29.59 -8.41 -87.71
C ALA A 933 30.50 -7.98 -88.88
N PRO A 934 31.83 -7.98 -88.73
CA PRO A 934 32.74 -7.64 -89.82
C PRO A 934 32.55 -8.54 -91.06
N ASP A 935 32.70 -7.97 -92.25
CA ASP A 935 32.68 -8.75 -93.49
C ASP A 935 34.01 -9.49 -93.67
N PHE A 936 33.96 -10.82 -93.82
CA PHE A 936 35.12 -11.65 -94.15
C PHE A 936 34.88 -12.40 -95.45
N ASP A 937 35.81 -12.25 -96.40
CA ASP A 937 35.72 -12.87 -97.71
C ASP A 937 35.65 -14.41 -97.58
N GLY A 938 34.63 -15.04 -98.16
CA GLY A 938 34.36 -16.48 -98.04
C GLY A 938 33.62 -16.95 -96.78
N TYR A 939 33.27 -16.06 -95.83
CA TYR A 939 32.59 -16.42 -94.59
C TYR A 939 31.37 -15.52 -94.31
N ALA A 940 30.24 -16.13 -93.92
CA ALA A 940 29.04 -15.39 -93.52
C ALA A 940 28.84 -15.48 -92.00
N PRO A 941 28.55 -14.36 -91.30
CA PRO A 941 28.24 -14.39 -89.89
C PRO A 941 26.88 -15.06 -89.64
N ILE A 942 26.78 -15.84 -88.55
CA ILE A 942 25.52 -16.46 -88.14
C ILE A 942 24.51 -15.40 -87.69
N ILE A 943 25.00 -14.31 -87.08
CA ILE A 943 24.21 -13.18 -86.60
C ILE A 943 24.87 -11.92 -87.13
N ALA A 944 24.11 -11.04 -87.78
CA ALA A 944 24.64 -9.85 -88.46
C ALA A 944 25.04 -8.71 -87.50
N SER A 945 24.47 -8.65 -86.30
CA SER A 945 24.85 -7.64 -85.30
C SER A 945 24.55 -8.10 -83.86
N LYS A 946 25.23 -7.52 -82.89
CA LYS A 946 25.03 -7.74 -81.45
C LYS A 946 25.09 -6.40 -80.71
N ASN A 947 24.20 -6.21 -79.74
CA ASN A 947 24.21 -5.01 -78.92
C ASN A 947 25.13 -5.19 -77.71
N VAL A 948 26.01 -4.23 -77.50
CA VAL A 948 26.75 -4.03 -76.26
C VAL A 948 25.98 -3.02 -75.42
N THR A 949 25.73 -3.34 -74.15
CA THR A 949 25.08 -2.40 -73.23
C THR A 949 26.19 -1.67 -72.47
N TYR A 950 26.14 -0.34 -72.47
CA TYR A 950 27.09 0.47 -71.73
C TYR A 950 26.96 0.18 -70.23
N VAL A 951 28.10 0.09 -69.57
CA VAL A 951 28.25 -0.08 -68.13
C VAL A 951 29.27 0.97 -67.73
N GLU A 952 28.82 1.93 -66.93
CA GLU A 952 29.63 3.05 -66.48
C GLU A 952 30.95 2.57 -65.87
N GLY A 953 32.06 3.20 -66.27
CA GLY A 953 33.42 2.80 -65.87
C GLY A 953 34.04 1.63 -66.64
N THR A 954 33.37 1.10 -67.68
CA THR A 954 33.95 0.04 -68.54
C THR A 954 34.55 0.64 -69.81
N THR A 955 35.88 0.62 -69.93
CA THR A 955 36.62 1.19 -71.08
C THR A 955 36.85 0.19 -72.22
N SER A 956 36.54 -1.09 -72.03
CA SER A 956 36.67 -2.10 -73.09
C SER A 956 35.58 -3.16 -73.06
N TYR A 957 35.06 -3.52 -74.24
CA TYR A 957 34.12 -4.62 -74.42
C TYR A 957 34.65 -5.65 -75.41
N GLU A 958 34.31 -6.92 -75.21
CA GLU A 958 34.61 -7.98 -76.15
C GLU A 958 33.32 -8.58 -76.71
N VAL A 959 33.17 -8.59 -78.04
CA VAL A 959 32.02 -9.15 -78.73
C VAL A 959 32.48 -10.21 -79.71
N SER A 960 32.08 -11.46 -79.49
CA SER A 960 32.41 -12.53 -80.45
C SER A 960 31.28 -12.78 -81.44
N PHE A 961 31.57 -12.81 -82.73
CA PHE A 961 30.68 -13.30 -83.78
C PHE A 961 31.12 -14.67 -84.25
N THR A 962 30.17 -15.55 -84.52
CA THR A 962 30.46 -16.87 -85.08
C THR A 962 30.19 -16.84 -86.58
N TYR A 963 31.12 -17.34 -87.38
CA TYR A 963 31.05 -17.36 -88.83
C TYR A 963 30.99 -18.79 -89.36
N THR A 964 30.32 -18.95 -90.49
CA THR A 964 30.27 -20.19 -91.26
C THR A 964 30.80 -19.96 -92.68
N PRO A 965 31.56 -20.91 -93.26
CA PRO A 965 32.01 -20.80 -94.65
C PRO A 965 30.83 -20.69 -95.63
N VAL A 966 30.93 -19.80 -96.61
CA VAL A 966 29.94 -19.70 -97.69
C VAL A 966 30.20 -20.84 -98.68
N ALA A 967 29.21 -21.70 -98.92
CA ALA A 967 29.39 -22.89 -99.76
C ALA A 967 29.65 -22.51 -101.22
N GLY A 968 30.92 -22.55 -101.65
CA GLY A 968 31.34 -22.29 -103.03
C GLY A 968 32.75 -21.71 -103.23
N GLU A 969 33.43 -21.29 -102.17
CA GLU A 969 34.84 -20.83 -102.18
C GLU A 969 35.69 -21.53 -101.12
#